data_AF-A0A672LBC6-F1
#
_entry.id   AF-A0A672LBC6-F1
#
_cell.length_a   1.000
_cell.length_b   1.000
_cell.length_c   1.000
_cell.angle_alpha   90.00
_cell.angle_beta   90.00
_cell.angle_gamma   90.00
#
_symmetry.space_group_name_H-M   'P 1'
#
loop_
_entity.id
_entity.type
_entity.pdbx_description
1 polymer ?
#
loop_
_entity_poly.entity_id
_entity_poly.type
_entity_poly.pdbx_seq_one_letter_code
_entity_poly.pdbx_strand_id
1 'polypeptide(L)'
;MASTVTLEDALSNVDLLEELPLPDQQPCIEPLPSSLIYQPNFNTNFEDRNAFVTGIARYIEQATVHSGMNEMLEEGQEYAVMLYTWRSCSRAIPQVKCNEQPNRVEIYEKTVEVLEPEVTKLMNFMYFQVMGFGLYLMDGTNSNIYKLDAKKRINLTKIDKFFKQLQVVPLFGDMQIELARYIKTSAHYEENKSRWSCTSAGSSPQYNICEQMIQIREDHMRFISELARYSNSEVVTGSGRQEAQKTDFEYRKLFDLALQGLQLLSQWSAQVMEVYSWKLVHPTDKYSNKECPDNAEEYERATRYNYTSEEKFALVEVIAMIKGLQVLMGRMESVFNHAIRHTIYSALQDFAQVTLREPLRQAIKRKKNVIQSILQAIRKTICDWETGREPHNDPALRGEKDPKGGFDIKVPRRAVGPSTTQLYMVRTMLESLVADKSGSKKTLRSSLEGPTILDIEKFHRESFFYTHLLNFSGLCNNIICNVINRQHFNSYIKLTITSRRQPNNTKMVRFLKQFSPLFRFVRTVLPFSQEFQRDKPPNAQPQYLYGSKTLNLAYSSIYSLYRNFVGPPHIKAICRLLGYQGIAVVMEELLKVVKSLLQGTILQYVKTLMEVMPKICRLPRHEYGSPGILEFFHHQLKDIVEYAELKTVCFQNLREVGNALLFCLLSEQSLSQEEVCDLLHAAPFQNILPRVHVKEGERLDAKMKRLEAKYTALHMVPLIERLGTPQQIAIAREGDLLTKERLCCGLSIFEVILTRIRGYLDDPIWRGPLPSNGVMHVDECVEFHRLWSAMQFVYCIPVGAHEFTVEQCFGDGLNWAGCMIITLLGQHRRFDILDFSYHLLKVQKHDGKDEIIKSVPLKKMVDRIRKFQILNDEIFAILNKYLKSGDGENMPVEHVRCFQPPIHQSLASN
;
A
#
# COMPACT_ATOMS: atom_id res chain seq x y z
N MET A 1 -28.24 51.42 -28.14
CA MET A 1 -28.66 50.60 -29.30
C MET A 1 -30.16 50.45 -29.24
N ALA A 2 -30.87 50.52 -30.37
CA ALA A 2 -32.32 50.42 -30.37
C ALA A 2 -32.75 48.95 -30.11
N SER A 3 -33.60 48.74 -29.12
CA SER A 3 -34.28 47.46 -28.91
C SER A 3 -35.37 47.28 -29.96
N THR A 4 -35.22 46.28 -30.83
CA THR A 4 -36.27 45.89 -31.78
C THR A 4 -37.48 45.34 -31.02
N VAL A 5 -38.54 46.15 -30.96
CA VAL A 5 -39.86 45.75 -30.44
C VAL A 5 -40.43 44.66 -31.36
N THR A 6 -40.96 43.58 -30.80
CA THR A 6 -41.53 42.50 -31.61
C THR A 6 -42.91 42.88 -32.14
N LEU A 7 -43.38 42.21 -33.20
CA LEU A 7 -44.72 42.47 -33.76
C LEU A 7 -45.83 42.16 -32.74
N GLU A 8 -45.60 41.19 -31.85
CA GLU A 8 -46.54 40.80 -30.80
C GLU A 8 -46.65 41.88 -29.70
N ASP A 9 -45.53 42.52 -29.32
CA ASP A 9 -45.52 43.67 -28.39
C ASP A 9 -46.30 44.88 -28.96
N ALA A 10 -46.23 45.09 -30.28
CA ALA A 10 -46.91 46.21 -30.94
C ALA A 10 -48.44 46.05 -30.95
N LEU A 11 -48.93 44.82 -31.18
CA LEU A 11 -50.36 44.51 -31.17
C LEU A 11 -50.97 44.60 -29.77
N SER A 12 -50.27 44.10 -28.75
CA SER A 12 -50.73 44.13 -27.35
C SER A 12 -51.02 45.55 -26.82
N ASN A 13 -50.40 46.59 -27.39
CA ASN A 13 -50.64 47.98 -27.02
C ASN A 13 -51.95 48.57 -27.57
N VAL A 14 -52.55 47.95 -28.60
CA VAL A 14 -53.81 48.40 -29.21
C VAL A 14 -55.01 47.89 -28.41
N ASP A 15 -54.97 46.61 -28.01
CA ASP A 15 -56.04 45.95 -27.23
C ASP A 15 -56.29 46.62 -25.86
N LEU A 16 -55.26 47.28 -25.32
CA LEU A 16 -55.31 48.05 -24.05
C LEU A 16 -56.29 49.24 -24.07
N LEU A 17 -56.76 49.67 -25.24
CA LEU A 17 -57.65 50.83 -25.38
C LEU A 17 -59.15 50.49 -25.26
N GLU A 18 -59.53 49.22 -25.31
CA GLU A 18 -60.94 48.81 -25.50
C GLU A 18 -61.72 48.48 -24.20
N GLU A 19 -61.06 48.41 -23.02
CA GLU A 19 -61.60 47.72 -21.83
C GLU A 19 -61.86 48.56 -20.54
N LEU A 20 -62.52 49.73 -20.60
CA LEU A 20 -62.86 50.56 -19.41
C LEU A 20 -64.37 50.87 -19.29
N PRO A 21 -65.11 50.22 -18.36
CA PRO A 21 -65.65 50.88 -17.13
C PRO A 21 -65.77 49.90 -15.91
N LEU A 22 -66.72 50.00 -14.96
CA LEU A 22 -66.78 50.85 -13.74
C LEU A 22 -67.29 50.03 -12.49
N PRO A 23 -67.25 50.51 -11.21
CA PRO A 23 -67.13 49.63 -10.01
C PRO A 23 -67.88 49.99 -8.69
N ASP A 24 -68.18 49.01 -7.80
CA ASP A 24 -68.67 49.27 -6.41
C ASP A 24 -68.22 48.32 -5.24
N GLN A 25 -67.95 48.99 -4.10
CA GLN A 25 -67.89 48.76 -2.61
C GLN A 25 -67.75 47.40 -1.84
N GLN A 26 -66.67 47.29 -1.02
CA GLN A 26 -66.51 47.08 0.49
C GLN A 26 -67.36 46.06 1.34
N PRO A 27 -67.01 45.72 2.63
CA PRO A 27 -65.69 45.52 3.34
C PRO A 27 -65.63 44.43 4.50
N CYS A 28 -64.44 44.27 5.17
CA CYS A 28 -64.20 43.92 6.62
C CYS A 28 -64.44 42.46 7.17
N ILE A 29 -63.83 41.91 8.26
CA ILE A 29 -62.96 42.35 9.42
C ILE A 29 -62.02 41.20 9.91
N GLU A 30 -60.97 41.48 10.72
CA GLU A 30 -60.00 40.52 11.35
C GLU A 30 -60.08 40.47 12.91
N PRO A 31 -59.54 39.42 13.58
CA PRO A 31 -58.92 39.56 14.90
C PRO A 31 -57.57 38.78 15.12
N LEU A 32 -56.88 39.04 16.24
CA LEU A 32 -55.45 38.75 16.52
C LEU A 32 -55.13 37.37 17.16
N PRO A 33 -53.88 36.87 17.05
CA PRO A 33 -53.35 35.68 17.76
C PRO A 33 -52.43 36.00 18.97
N SER A 34 -52.08 34.96 19.75
CA SER A 34 -51.08 34.99 20.83
C SER A 34 -50.00 33.90 20.65
N SER A 35 -48.77 34.17 21.11
CA SER A 35 -47.56 33.41 20.74
C SER A 35 -47.12 32.38 21.79
N LEU A 36 -46.56 31.25 21.33
CA LEU A 36 -45.70 30.35 22.12
C LEU A 36 -44.46 29.91 21.31
N ILE A 37 -43.45 29.41 22.02
CA ILE A 37 -42.03 29.32 21.61
C ILE A 37 -41.74 28.05 20.77
N TYR A 38 -40.84 28.13 19.78
CA TYR A 38 -40.58 27.08 18.78
C TYR A 38 -39.10 26.62 18.69
N GLN A 39 -38.88 25.35 18.35
CA GLN A 39 -37.59 24.78 17.93
C GLN A 39 -37.61 24.50 16.41
N PRO A 40 -36.56 24.87 15.64
CA PRO A 40 -36.65 24.91 14.18
C PRO A 40 -36.55 23.53 13.48
N ASN A 41 -37.68 23.04 12.98
CA ASN A 41 -37.72 22.21 11.77
C ASN A 41 -37.99 23.14 10.56
N PHE A 42 -37.22 23.02 9.48
CA PHE A 42 -37.35 23.90 8.30
C PHE A 42 -38.23 23.32 7.18
N ASN A 43 -38.62 22.05 7.24
CA ASN A 43 -39.66 21.49 6.37
C ASN A 43 -40.84 20.99 7.22
N THR A 44 -41.91 21.77 7.27
CA THR A 44 -43.07 21.51 8.12
C THR A 44 -44.22 20.80 7.40
N ASN A 45 -44.06 20.37 6.12
CA ASN A 45 -45.17 19.94 5.25
C ASN A 45 -46.43 20.83 5.31
N PHE A 46 -46.22 22.13 5.54
CA PHE A 46 -47.25 23.14 5.78
C PHE A 46 -48.09 22.98 7.07
N GLU A 47 -47.58 22.35 8.13
CA GLU A 47 -48.22 22.29 9.46
C GLU A 47 -48.65 23.67 9.98
N ASP A 48 -47.84 24.71 9.74
CA ASP A 48 -48.09 26.10 10.14
C ASP A 48 -49.14 26.85 9.29
N ARG A 49 -49.75 26.20 8.27
CA ARG A 49 -50.74 26.81 7.36
C ARG A 49 -51.91 27.51 8.04
N ASN A 50 -52.35 27.01 9.19
CA ASN A 50 -53.47 27.58 9.95
C ASN A 50 -53.13 28.90 10.65
N ALA A 51 -51.86 29.30 10.74
CA ALA A 51 -51.45 30.59 11.29
C ALA A 51 -51.62 31.76 10.31
N PHE A 52 -51.75 31.49 9.00
CA PHE A 52 -51.75 32.49 7.93
C PHE A 52 -53.13 32.71 7.32
N VAL A 53 -54.16 32.86 8.16
CA VAL A 53 -55.56 33.10 7.75
C VAL A 53 -55.72 34.49 7.14
N THR A 54 -55.26 34.63 5.90
CA THR A 54 -55.62 35.71 4.99
C THR A 54 -56.91 35.32 4.26
N GLY A 55 -57.68 36.30 3.77
CA GLY A 55 -59.07 36.12 3.30
C GLY A 55 -59.30 35.28 2.04
N ILE A 56 -58.42 34.33 1.70
CA ILE A 56 -58.49 33.44 0.54
C ILE A 56 -58.20 31.99 0.98
N ALA A 57 -59.13 31.41 1.76
CA ALA A 57 -59.02 30.07 2.34
C ALA A 57 -58.67 28.95 1.34
N ARG A 58 -59.03 29.13 0.06
CA ARG A 58 -58.71 28.23 -1.06
C ARG A 58 -57.24 27.80 -1.12
N TYR A 59 -56.29 28.70 -0.86
CA TYR A 59 -54.87 28.34 -0.95
C TYR A 59 -54.42 27.42 0.19
N ILE A 60 -55.03 27.56 1.38
CA ILE A 60 -54.79 26.69 2.54
C ILE A 60 -55.35 25.29 2.28
N GLU A 61 -56.54 25.20 1.69
CA GLU A 61 -57.15 23.93 1.26
C GLU A 61 -56.29 23.22 0.20
N GLN A 62 -55.79 23.95 -0.81
CA GLN A 62 -54.87 23.38 -1.79
C GLN A 62 -53.53 22.94 -1.17
N ALA A 63 -52.97 23.70 -0.22
CA ALA A 63 -51.78 23.29 0.53
C ALA A 63 -52.03 22.01 1.37
N THR A 64 -53.25 21.82 1.86
CA THR A 64 -53.65 20.64 2.65
C THR A 64 -53.74 19.40 1.76
N VAL A 65 -54.39 19.50 0.60
CA VAL A 65 -54.44 18.40 -0.39
C VAL A 65 -53.03 18.06 -0.90
N HIS A 66 -52.19 19.06 -1.16
CA HIS A 66 -50.81 18.87 -1.61
C HIS A 66 -49.94 18.17 -0.55
N SER A 67 -50.08 18.54 0.72
CA SER A 67 -49.42 17.91 1.87
C SER A 67 -49.76 16.42 1.99
N GLY A 68 -51.03 16.05 1.88
CA GLY A 68 -51.45 14.63 1.89
C GLY A 68 -50.99 13.84 0.64
N MET A 69 -50.85 14.49 -0.52
CA MET A 69 -50.24 13.84 -1.70
C MET A 69 -48.72 13.62 -1.54
N ASN A 70 -48.03 14.44 -0.74
CA ASN A 70 -46.60 14.24 -0.48
C ASN A 70 -46.35 13.06 0.48
N GLU A 71 -47.13 12.96 1.57
CA GLU A 71 -47.09 11.81 2.50
C GLU A 71 -47.29 10.48 1.74
N MET A 72 -48.24 10.49 0.79
CA MET A 72 -48.53 9.38 -0.10
C MET A 72 -47.37 9.03 -1.07
N LEU A 73 -46.55 10.01 -1.48
CA LEU A 73 -45.34 9.75 -2.27
C LEU A 73 -44.21 9.17 -1.42
N GLU A 74 -44.09 9.59 -0.16
CA GLU A 74 -43.13 9.02 0.80
C GLU A 74 -43.47 7.56 1.13
N GLU A 75 -44.75 7.23 1.38
CA GLU A 75 -45.21 5.85 1.56
C GLU A 75 -44.92 4.98 0.31
N GLY A 76 -45.18 5.52 -0.89
CA GLY A 76 -44.86 4.86 -2.16
C GLY A 76 -43.35 4.56 -2.33
N GLN A 77 -42.49 5.43 -1.81
CA GLN A 77 -41.04 5.22 -1.82
C GLN A 77 -40.61 4.11 -0.86
N GLU A 78 -41.25 3.96 0.31
CA GLU A 78 -40.97 2.84 1.23
C GLU A 78 -41.25 1.47 0.62
N TYR A 79 -42.39 1.30 -0.08
CA TYR A 79 -42.68 0.06 -0.79
C TYR A 79 -41.69 -0.22 -1.93
N ALA A 80 -41.20 0.82 -2.61
CA ALA A 80 -40.17 0.65 -3.64
C ALA A 80 -38.82 0.19 -3.03
N VAL A 81 -38.41 0.73 -1.88
CA VAL A 81 -37.23 0.27 -1.12
C VAL A 81 -37.40 -1.20 -0.69
N MET A 82 -38.57 -1.57 -0.18
CA MET A 82 -38.88 -2.95 0.20
C MET A 82 -38.66 -3.91 -0.98
N LEU A 83 -39.28 -3.64 -2.14
CA LEU A 83 -39.16 -4.52 -3.32
C LEU A 83 -37.73 -4.65 -3.81
N TYR A 84 -37.00 -3.54 -3.88
CA TYR A 84 -35.63 -3.53 -4.35
C TYR A 84 -34.67 -4.29 -3.43
N THR A 85 -34.89 -4.22 -2.12
CA THR A 85 -34.07 -4.93 -1.13
C THR A 85 -34.53 -6.37 -0.88
N TRP A 86 -35.69 -6.77 -1.41
CA TRP A 86 -36.26 -8.10 -1.26
C TRP A 86 -35.35 -9.19 -1.84
N ARG A 87 -34.72 -9.96 -0.95
CA ARG A 87 -34.01 -11.19 -1.31
C ARG A 87 -34.93 -12.39 -1.15
N SER A 88 -34.73 -13.41 -1.99
CA SER A 88 -35.49 -14.66 -1.92
C SER A 88 -35.22 -15.41 -0.60
N CYS A 89 -36.12 -15.26 0.37
CA CYS A 89 -36.17 -16.07 1.59
C CYS A 89 -36.32 -17.56 1.25
N SER A 90 -37.06 -17.88 0.17
CA SER A 90 -37.24 -19.25 -0.34
C SER A 90 -35.96 -19.95 -0.81
N ARG A 91 -34.87 -19.22 -1.11
CA ARG A 91 -33.55 -19.81 -1.37
C ARG A 91 -32.76 -20.16 -0.09
N ALA A 92 -33.16 -19.62 1.06
CA ALA A 92 -32.58 -19.94 2.37
C ALA A 92 -33.40 -21.01 3.11
N ILE A 93 -34.70 -21.15 2.79
CA ILE A 93 -35.57 -22.19 3.33
C ILE A 93 -35.18 -23.56 2.73
N PRO A 94 -35.00 -24.62 3.57
CA PRO A 94 -34.72 -25.96 3.06
C PRO A 94 -35.93 -26.52 2.32
N GLN A 95 -35.75 -26.88 1.04
CA GLN A 95 -36.80 -27.54 0.28
C GLN A 95 -37.12 -28.93 0.84
N VAL A 96 -38.41 -29.19 1.02
CA VAL A 96 -38.95 -30.53 1.32
C VAL A 96 -38.77 -31.40 0.06
N LYS A 97 -37.96 -32.46 0.16
CA LYS A 97 -37.59 -33.30 -1.00
C LYS A 97 -38.60 -34.41 -1.29
N CYS A 98 -39.31 -34.89 -0.27
CA CYS A 98 -40.33 -35.93 -0.40
C CYS A 98 -41.39 -35.79 0.72
N ASN A 99 -42.53 -36.45 0.54
CA ASN A 99 -43.64 -36.41 1.50
C ASN A 99 -43.35 -37.08 2.84
N GLU A 100 -42.30 -37.91 2.90
CA GLU A 100 -41.89 -38.69 4.08
C GLU A 100 -40.83 -37.98 4.93
N GLN A 101 -40.41 -36.78 4.54
CA GLN A 101 -39.34 -36.06 5.23
C GLN A 101 -39.75 -35.69 6.68
N PRO A 102 -39.01 -36.09 7.73
CA PRO A 102 -39.47 -35.98 9.12
C PRO A 102 -39.82 -34.57 9.59
N ASN A 103 -39.04 -33.57 9.17
CA ASN A 103 -39.23 -32.17 9.54
C ASN A 103 -40.09 -31.38 8.52
N ARG A 104 -40.86 -32.04 7.65
CA ARG A 104 -41.69 -31.39 6.63
C ARG A 104 -42.67 -30.37 7.22
N VAL A 105 -43.35 -30.72 8.32
CA VAL A 105 -44.36 -29.85 8.96
C VAL A 105 -43.69 -28.62 9.57
N GLU A 106 -42.63 -28.82 10.35
CA GLU A 106 -41.82 -27.76 10.97
C GLU A 106 -41.25 -26.79 9.91
N ILE A 107 -40.77 -27.30 8.77
CA ILE A 107 -40.30 -26.47 7.65
C ILE A 107 -41.44 -25.60 7.10
N TYR A 108 -42.66 -26.13 6.94
CA TYR A 108 -43.79 -25.33 6.45
C TYR A 108 -44.29 -24.30 7.48
N GLU A 109 -44.40 -24.67 8.75
CA GLU A 109 -44.78 -23.74 9.83
C GLU A 109 -43.78 -22.57 9.91
N LYS A 110 -42.47 -22.87 9.92
CA LYS A 110 -41.43 -21.83 9.89
C LYS A 110 -41.34 -21.08 8.56
N THR A 111 -41.78 -21.67 7.45
CA THR A 111 -41.92 -20.95 6.17
C THR A 111 -43.03 -19.91 6.23
N VAL A 112 -44.17 -20.22 6.84
CA VAL A 112 -45.27 -19.26 7.01
C VAL A 112 -44.87 -18.15 7.97
N GLU A 113 -44.33 -18.49 9.15
CA GLU A 113 -43.85 -17.52 10.16
C GLU A 113 -42.84 -16.50 9.60
N VAL A 114 -41.98 -16.93 8.67
CA VAL A 114 -40.97 -16.05 8.03
C VAL A 114 -41.53 -15.26 6.84
N LEU A 115 -42.51 -15.78 6.10
CA LEU A 115 -43.02 -15.14 4.88
C LEU A 115 -44.28 -14.28 5.11
N GLU A 116 -45.11 -14.57 6.10
CA GLU A 116 -46.36 -13.87 6.37
C GLU A 116 -46.17 -12.34 6.56
N PRO A 117 -45.21 -11.86 7.38
CA PRO A 117 -44.95 -10.43 7.53
C PRO A 117 -44.49 -9.75 6.23
N GLU A 118 -43.84 -10.49 5.33
CA GLU A 118 -43.35 -9.97 4.06
C GLU A 118 -44.47 -9.93 3.01
N VAL A 119 -45.32 -10.97 2.95
CA VAL A 119 -46.51 -11.04 2.09
C VAL A 119 -47.50 -9.91 2.40
N THR A 120 -47.66 -9.53 3.67
CA THR A 120 -48.48 -8.36 4.05
C THR A 120 -48.01 -7.08 3.37
N LYS A 121 -46.70 -6.84 3.27
CA LYS A 121 -46.16 -5.63 2.65
C LYS A 121 -46.32 -5.63 1.12
N LEU A 122 -46.35 -6.79 0.47
CA LEU A 122 -46.65 -6.91 -0.98
C LEU A 122 -48.08 -6.51 -1.32
N MET A 123 -49.05 -6.75 -0.42
CA MET A 123 -50.45 -6.38 -0.66
C MET A 123 -50.64 -4.87 -0.72
N ASN A 124 -49.93 -4.12 0.13
CA ASN A 124 -50.01 -2.66 0.16
C ASN A 124 -49.35 -1.99 -1.06
N PHE A 125 -48.29 -2.59 -1.61
CA PHE A 125 -47.55 -2.05 -2.77
C PHE A 125 -48.40 -1.91 -4.06
N MET A 126 -49.50 -2.67 -4.20
CA MET A 126 -50.25 -2.83 -5.45
C MET A 126 -50.88 -1.54 -6.05
N TYR A 127 -50.75 -0.38 -5.39
CA TYR A 127 -51.55 0.82 -5.66
C TYR A 127 -50.80 2.05 -6.26
N PHE A 128 -49.48 2.01 -6.57
CA PHE A 128 -48.72 3.20 -7.00
C PHE A 128 -47.91 3.11 -8.32
N GLN A 129 -48.13 4.06 -9.25
CA GLN A 129 -47.27 4.47 -10.39
C GLN A 129 -47.91 5.62 -11.22
N VAL A 130 -47.20 6.70 -11.60
CA VAL A 130 -47.84 7.88 -12.25
C VAL A 130 -47.18 8.47 -13.53
N MET A 131 -45.93 8.97 -13.55
CA MET A 131 -45.56 9.96 -14.58
C MET A 131 -45.28 9.44 -16.01
N GLY A 132 -44.42 8.44 -16.21
CA GLY A 132 -44.26 7.80 -17.54
C GLY A 132 -45.54 7.07 -17.98
N PHE A 133 -46.27 6.58 -16.99
CA PHE A 133 -47.62 6.04 -17.11
C PHE A 133 -48.61 7.07 -17.67
N GLY A 134 -48.47 8.37 -17.36
CA GLY A 134 -49.37 9.43 -17.79
C GLY A 134 -49.50 9.57 -19.31
N LEU A 135 -48.40 9.53 -20.07
CA LEU A 135 -48.45 9.58 -21.54
C LEU A 135 -49.04 8.30 -22.15
N TYR A 136 -48.73 7.14 -21.55
CA TYR A 136 -49.30 5.85 -21.92
C TYR A 136 -50.82 5.79 -21.66
N LEU A 137 -51.28 6.30 -20.51
CA LEU A 137 -52.70 6.42 -20.16
C LEU A 137 -53.45 7.46 -21.02
N MET A 138 -52.76 8.53 -21.45
CA MET A 138 -53.34 9.56 -22.33
C MET A 138 -53.45 9.12 -23.80
N ASP A 139 -52.76 8.05 -24.22
CA ASP A 139 -52.83 7.48 -25.56
C ASP A 139 -53.54 6.11 -25.56
N GLY A 140 -54.87 6.15 -25.40
CA GLY A 140 -55.73 4.98 -25.29
C GLY A 140 -57.02 5.12 -26.12
N THR A 141 -58.02 4.28 -25.86
CA THR A 141 -59.27 4.27 -26.65
C THR A 141 -60.03 5.60 -26.65
N ASN A 142 -59.98 6.35 -25.53
CA ASN A 142 -60.73 7.59 -25.34
C ASN A 142 -59.92 8.88 -25.62
N SER A 143 -58.61 8.78 -25.86
CA SER A 143 -57.73 9.94 -26.03
C SER A 143 -56.52 9.58 -26.88
N ASN A 144 -56.09 10.50 -27.75
CA ASN A 144 -54.99 10.28 -28.69
C ASN A 144 -54.03 11.48 -28.65
N ILE A 145 -52.76 11.22 -28.34
CA ILE A 145 -51.76 12.27 -28.09
C ILE A 145 -51.42 13.08 -29.35
N TYR A 146 -51.45 12.46 -30.53
CA TYR A 146 -51.18 13.11 -31.81
C TYR A 146 -52.29 14.13 -32.18
N LYS A 147 -53.55 13.84 -31.85
CA LYS A 147 -54.68 14.77 -31.98
C LYS A 147 -54.63 15.91 -30.96
N LEU A 148 -54.00 15.72 -29.80
CA LEU A 148 -53.76 16.78 -28.80
C LEU A 148 -52.61 17.70 -29.21
N ASP A 149 -51.54 17.15 -29.79
CA ASP A 149 -50.40 17.88 -30.37
C ASP A 149 -50.83 18.75 -31.56
N ALA A 150 -51.66 18.21 -32.47
CA ALA A 150 -52.28 18.97 -33.55
C ALA A 150 -53.14 20.16 -33.06
N LYS A 151 -53.73 20.05 -31.86
CA LYS A 151 -54.48 21.12 -31.18
C LYS A 151 -53.58 22.03 -30.32
N LYS A 152 -52.24 21.87 -30.37
CA LYS A 152 -51.24 22.55 -29.54
C LYS A 152 -51.51 22.45 -28.02
N ARG A 153 -52.24 21.42 -27.58
CA ARG A 153 -52.52 21.14 -26.15
C ARG A 153 -51.30 20.55 -25.43
N ILE A 154 -50.47 19.83 -26.18
CA ILE A 154 -49.17 19.31 -25.79
C ILE A 154 -48.17 19.61 -26.92
N ASN A 155 -46.88 19.35 -26.70
CA ASN A 155 -45.82 19.57 -27.71
C ASN A 155 -44.92 18.34 -27.77
N LEU A 156 -45.24 17.40 -28.67
CA LEU A 156 -44.52 16.14 -28.82
C LEU A 156 -43.09 16.39 -29.33
N THR A 157 -42.86 17.42 -30.15
CA THR A 157 -41.52 17.77 -30.67
C THR A 157 -40.53 18.13 -29.55
N LYS A 158 -40.99 18.83 -28.49
CA LYS A 158 -40.14 19.09 -27.31
C LYS A 158 -39.84 17.81 -26.53
N ILE A 159 -40.83 16.93 -26.36
CA ILE A 159 -40.68 15.65 -25.65
C ILE A 159 -39.72 14.72 -26.42
N ASP A 160 -39.86 14.61 -27.74
CA ASP A 160 -38.94 13.86 -28.61
C ASP A 160 -37.49 14.35 -28.45
N LYS A 161 -37.29 15.68 -28.48
CA LYS A 161 -35.95 16.26 -28.29
C LYS A 161 -35.36 15.91 -26.93
N PHE A 162 -36.15 15.96 -25.85
CA PHE A 162 -35.67 15.58 -24.52
C PHE A 162 -35.34 14.08 -24.42
N PHE A 163 -36.21 13.20 -24.91
CA PHE A 163 -35.99 11.74 -24.89
C PHE A 163 -34.85 11.30 -25.82
N LYS A 164 -34.53 12.08 -26.85
CA LYS A 164 -33.38 11.83 -27.73
C LYS A 164 -32.06 12.26 -27.11
N GLN A 165 -32.08 13.35 -26.35
CA GLN A 165 -30.93 13.85 -25.63
C GLN A 165 -30.60 12.92 -24.45
N LEU A 166 -31.60 12.67 -23.60
CA LEU A 166 -31.54 11.75 -22.45
C LEU A 166 -32.46 10.55 -22.72
N GLN A 167 -31.87 9.42 -23.14
CA GLN A 167 -32.59 8.20 -23.56
C GLN A 167 -32.93 7.27 -22.38
N VAL A 168 -32.06 7.21 -21.38
CA VAL A 168 -32.12 6.24 -20.26
C VAL A 168 -31.88 6.97 -18.95
N VAL A 169 -32.70 6.69 -17.94
CA VAL A 169 -32.57 7.22 -16.58
C VAL A 169 -32.76 6.12 -15.53
N PRO A 170 -32.23 6.29 -14.29
CA PRO A 170 -32.56 5.42 -13.17
C PRO A 170 -34.06 5.41 -12.89
N LEU A 171 -34.63 4.21 -12.75
CA LEU A 171 -35.99 4.01 -12.27
C LEU A 171 -35.97 3.76 -10.75
N PHE A 172 -35.20 2.77 -10.32
CA PHE A 172 -34.97 2.48 -8.90
C PHE A 172 -33.72 1.63 -8.69
N GLY A 173 -32.75 2.12 -7.91
CA GLY A 173 -31.49 1.39 -7.68
C GLY A 173 -30.72 1.10 -8.97
N ASP A 174 -30.40 -0.17 -9.24
CA ASP A 174 -29.80 -0.61 -10.51
C ASP A 174 -30.82 -0.83 -11.65
N MET A 175 -32.13 -0.77 -11.39
CA MET A 175 -33.16 -0.81 -12.42
C MET A 175 -33.25 0.52 -13.19
N GLN A 176 -33.14 0.43 -14.52
CA GLN A 176 -33.15 1.58 -15.43
C GLN A 176 -34.44 1.59 -16.27
N ILE A 177 -34.83 2.76 -16.79
CA ILE A 177 -35.92 2.90 -17.75
C ILE A 177 -35.46 3.61 -19.03
N GLU A 178 -35.68 2.96 -20.18
CA GLU A 178 -35.55 3.57 -21.50
C GLU A 178 -36.79 4.45 -21.74
N LEU A 179 -36.63 5.76 -21.81
CA LEU A 179 -37.76 6.70 -21.92
C LEU A 179 -38.54 6.54 -23.24
N ALA A 180 -37.83 6.19 -24.32
CA ALA A 180 -38.44 5.85 -25.60
C ALA A 180 -39.35 4.60 -25.55
N ARG A 181 -39.23 3.75 -24.53
CA ARG A 181 -40.10 2.57 -24.36
C ARG A 181 -41.57 2.95 -24.20
N TYR A 182 -41.88 3.98 -23.40
CA TYR A 182 -43.25 4.46 -23.21
C TYR A 182 -43.91 4.91 -24.52
N ILE A 183 -43.12 5.51 -25.43
CA ILE A 183 -43.58 5.89 -26.77
C ILE A 183 -43.77 4.65 -27.64
N LYS A 184 -42.79 3.74 -27.68
CA LYS A 184 -42.85 2.48 -28.46
C LYS A 184 -44.03 1.58 -28.07
N THR A 185 -44.53 1.68 -26.83
CA THR A 185 -45.68 0.91 -26.33
C THR A 185 -47.00 1.68 -26.30
N SER A 186 -47.09 2.88 -26.85
CA SER A 186 -48.34 3.66 -26.90
C SER A 186 -49.31 3.12 -27.96
N ALA A 187 -50.62 3.23 -27.73
CA ALA A 187 -51.63 2.57 -28.56
C ALA A 187 -51.58 2.98 -30.05
N HIS A 188 -51.20 4.23 -30.35
CA HIS A 188 -51.16 4.76 -31.72
C HIS A 188 -49.73 4.99 -32.25
N TYR A 189 -48.70 4.37 -31.64
CA TYR A 189 -47.31 4.56 -32.06
C TYR A 189 -47.00 4.08 -33.48
N GLU A 190 -47.48 2.88 -33.85
CA GLU A 190 -47.18 2.25 -35.15
C GLU A 190 -47.55 3.13 -36.34
N GLU A 191 -48.70 3.80 -36.28
CA GLU A 191 -49.21 4.73 -37.30
C GLU A 191 -48.41 6.04 -37.38
N ASN A 192 -47.67 6.40 -36.32
CA ASN A 192 -47.07 7.71 -36.12
C ASN A 192 -45.54 7.68 -35.93
N LYS A 193 -44.87 6.57 -36.26
CA LYS A 193 -43.42 6.37 -36.10
C LYS A 193 -42.57 7.53 -36.64
N SER A 194 -42.95 8.13 -37.76
CA SER A 194 -42.24 9.25 -38.40
C SER A 194 -42.23 10.56 -37.58
N ARG A 195 -43.05 10.67 -36.52
CA ARG A 195 -43.06 11.82 -35.60
C ARG A 195 -41.95 11.77 -34.56
N TRP A 196 -41.30 10.61 -34.37
CA TRP A 196 -40.36 10.37 -33.29
C TRP A 196 -38.96 10.10 -33.83
N SER A 197 -37.99 10.82 -33.30
CA SER A 197 -36.57 10.69 -33.62
C SER A 197 -35.73 10.18 -32.45
N CYS A 198 -36.33 10.07 -31.25
CA CYS A 198 -35.77 9.43 -30.04
C CYS A 198 -35.82 7.89 -30.07
N THR A 199 -36.64 7.29 -30.92
CA THR A 199 -36.82 5.82 -31.00
C THR A 199 -35.74 5.12 -31.84
N SER A 200 -34.87 5.88 -32.51
CA SER A 200 -33.77 5.39 -33.36
C SER A 200 -32.46 5.24 -32.58
N ALA A 201 -31.79 4.09 -32.70
CA ALA A 201 -30.61 3.70 -31.93
C ALA A 201 -29.29 4.38 -32.36
N GLY A 202 -29.27 5.72 -32.41
CA GLY A 202 -28.02 6.50 -32.55
C GLY A 202 -27.41 6.78 -31.18
N SER A 203 -26.12 6.51 -31.01
CA SER A 203 -25.37 6.84 -29.79
C SER A 203 -25.26 8.35 -29.62
N SER A 204 -25.84 8.90 -28.54
CA SER A 204 -25.74 10.32 -28.21
C SER A 204 -24.33 10.67 -27.71
N PRO A 205 -23.71 11.78 -28.14
CA PRO A 205 -22.44 12.29 -27.58
C PRO A 205 -22.51 12.53 -26.06
N GLN A 206 -23.71 12.67 -25.50
CA GLN A 206 -23.94 12.78 -24.05
C GLN A 206 -23.43 11.56 -23.26
N TYR A 207 -23.32 10.38 -23.89
CA TYR A 207 -22.81 9.17 -23.25
C TYR A 207 -21.29 8.98 -23.41
N ASN A 208 -20.61 9.81 -24.22
CA ASN A 208 -19.16 9.80 -24.33
C ASN A 208 -18.52 10.67 -23.23
N ILE A 209 -18.29 10.07 -22.05
CA ILE A 209 -17.70 10.76 -20.91
C ILE A 209 -16.35 11.43 -21.25
N CYS A 210 -15.56 10.84 -22.15
CA CYS A 210 -14.22 11.32 -22.50
C CYS A 210 -14.24 12.68 -23.24
N GLU A 211 -15.27 12.94 -24.06
CA GLU A 211 -15.48 14.26 -24.69
C GLU A 211 -15.93 15.31 -23.67
N GLN A 212 -16.78 14.92 -22.71
CA GLN A 212 -17.28 15.81 -21.65
C GLN A 212 -16.18 16.21 -20.64
N MET A 213 -15.11 15.41 -20.49
CA MET A 213 -14.02 15.68 -19.54
C MET A 213 -13.36 17.05 -19.69
N ILE A 214 -13.28 17.60 -20.90
CA ILE A 214 -12.64 18.90 -21.13
C ILE A 214 -13.43 20.00 -20.42
N GLN A 215 -14.75 20.07 -20.69
CA GLN A 215 -15.64 21.06 -20.08
C GLN A 215 -15.71 20.91 -18.55
N ILE A 216 -15.83 19.68 -18.06
CA ILE A 216 -15.90 19.40 -16.61
C ILE A 216 -14.63 19.88 -15.89
N ARG A 217 -13.44 19.62 -16.47
CA ARG A 217 -12.15 20.09 -15.91
C ARG A 217 -12.04 21.60 -15.90
N GLU A 218 -12.47 22.27 -16.97
CA GLU A 218 -12.48 23.74 -17.05
C GLU A 218 -13.40 24.37 -16.02
N ASP A 219 -14.62 23.87 -15.87
CA ASP A 219 -15.58 24.41 -14.91
C ASP A 219 -15.16 24.12 -13.46
N HIS A 220 -14.60 22.93 -13.20
CA HIS A 220 -14.00 22.60 -11.90
C HIS A 220 -12.84 23.55 -11.55
N MET A 221 -11.91 23.79 -12.49
CA MET A 221 -10.80 24.71 -12.31
C MET A 221 -11.28 26.15 -12.06
N ARG A 222 -12.22 26.64 -12.87
CA ARG A 222 -12.77 28.00 -12.78
C ARG A 222 -13.51 28.20 -11.45
N PHE A 223 -14.43 27.30 -11.10
CA PHE A 223 -15.27 27.45 -9.92
C PHE A 223 -14.48 27.29 -8.61
N ILE A 224 -13.61 26.28 -8.49
CA ILE A 224 -12.82 26.09 -7.26
C ILE A 224 -11.83 27.25 -7.06
N SER A 225 -11.25 27.79 -8.14
CA SER A 225 -10.37 28.97 -8.04
C SER A 225 -11.11 30.21 -7.51
N GLU A 226 -12.38 30.39 -7.88
CA GLU A 226 -13.21 31.46 -7.34
C GLU A 226 -13.63 31.18 -5.89
N LEU A 227 -14.19 30.00 -5.61
CA LEU A 227 -14.63 29.57 -4.28
C LEU A 227 -13.50 29.67 -3.24
N ALA A 228 -12.28 29.24 -3.59
CA ALA A 228 -11.13 29.27 -2.70
C ALA A 228 -10.73 30.70 -2.30
N ARG A 229 -10.94 31.71 -3.16
CA ARG A 229 -10.67 33.11 -2.81
C ARG A 229 -11.58 33.58 -1.68
N TYR A 230 -12.87 33.27 -1.76
CA TYR A 230 -13.84 33.59 -0.71
C TYR A 230 -13.58 32.77 0.56
N SER A 231 -13.32 31.47 0.45
CA SER A 231 -12.96 30.64 1.62
C SER A 231 -11.73 31.17 2.35
N ASN A 232 -10.69 31.59 1.63
CA ASN A 232 -9.47 32.12 2.23
C ASN A 232 -9.69 33.50 2.86
N SER A 233 -10.54 34.37 2.29
CA SER A 233 -10.85 35.66 2.91
C SER A 233 -11.57 35.49 4.24
N GLU A 234 -12.51 34.55 4.37
CA GLU A 234 -13.19 34.28 5.66
C GLU A 234 -12.22 33.77 6.73
N VAL A 235 -11.32 32.85 6.36
CA VAL A 235 -10.33 32.28 7.30
C VAL A 235 -9.33 33.33 7.79
N VAL A 236 -8.93 34.28 6.92
CA VAL A 236 -8.01 35.35 7.29
C VAL A 236 -8.70 36.43 8.14
N THR A 237 -9.94 36.83 7.83
CA THR A 237 -10.65 37.89 8.57
C THR A 237 -11.19 37.45 9.92
N GLY A 238 -11.53 36.17 10.09
CA GLY A 238 -12.04 35.60 11.36
C GLY A 238 -11.06 35.60 12.54
N SER A 239 -9.84 36.12 12.37
CA SER A 239 -8.74 36.03 13.34
C SER A 239 -8.52 37.29 14.22
N GLY A 240 -9.35 38.33 14.12
CA GLY A 240 -9.23 39.46 15.07
C GLY A 240 -9.81 40.83 14.70
N ARG A 241 -10.88 40.92 13.90
CA ARG A 241 -11.62 42.19 13.71
C ARG A 241 -13.08 42.03 14.14
N GLN A 242 -13.63 43.08 14.75
CA GLN A 242 -15.06 43.18 15.06
C GLN A 242 -15.89 42.94 13.80
N GLU A 243 -17.04 42.27 13.96
CA GLU A 243 -17.92 41.84 12.88
C GLU A 243 -18.50 43.04 12.09
N ALA A 244 -17.77 43.51 11.09
CA ALA A 244 -18.31 44.40 10.09
C ALA A 244 -19.33 43.60 9.25
N GLN A 245 -20.61 43.89 9.43
CA GLN A 245 -21.70 43.28 8.66
C GLN A 245 -21.46 43.52 7.17
N LYS A 246 -21.47 42.44 6.37
CA LYS A 246 -21.21 42.52 4.92
C LYS A 246 -22.37 43.21 4.21
N THR A 247 -22.08 43.74 3.03
CA THR A 247 -23.07 44.38 2.16
C THR A 247 -24.02 43.36 1.52
N ASP A 248 -25.22 43.82 1.12
CA ASP A 248 -26.18 43.01 0.34
C ASP A 248 -25.55 42.37 -0.91
N PHE A 249 -24.60 43.07 -1.55
CA PHE A 249 -23.88 42.60 -2.73
C PHE A 249 -22.94 41.42 -2.41
N GLU A 250 -22.18 41.50 -1.32
CA GLU A 250 -21.28 40.42 -0.88
C GLU A 250 -22.06 39.18 -0.45
N TYR A 251 -23.18 39.36 0.26
CA TYR A 251 -24.08 38.24 0.58
C TYR A 251 -24.71 37.64 -0.67
N ARG A 252 -25.18 38.45 -1.63
CA ARG A 252 -25.72 37.93 -2.91
C ARG A 252 -24.66 37.14 -3.68
N LYS A 253 -23.41 37.60 -3.72
CA LYS A 253 -22.33 36.88 -4.40
C LYS A 253 -22.04 35.51 -3.76
N LEU A 254 -22.12 35.40 -2.43
CA LEU A 254 -22.02 34.11 -1.72
C LEU A 254 -23.24 33.20 -1.97
N PHE A 255 -24.45 33.76 -2.05
CA PHE A 255 -25.67 33.04 -2.47
C PHE A 255 -25.53 32.48 -3.90
N ASP A 256 -25.05 33.29 -4.85
CA ASP A 256 -24.86 32.88 -6.25
C ASP A 256 -23.81 31.75 -6.35
N LEU A 257 -22.70 31.84 -5.58
CA LEU A 257 -21.70 30.77 -5.50
C LEU A 257 -22.26 29.47 -4.90
N ALA A 258 -23.09 29.56 -3.85
CA ALA A 258 -23.74 28.39 -3.26
C ALA A 258 -24.61 27.66 -4.28
N LEU A 259 -25.42 28.41 -5.04
CA LEU A 259 -26.28 27.87 -6.09
C LEU A 259 -25.47 27.28 -7.25
N GLN A 260 -24.45 27.99 -7.72
CA GLN A 260 -23.59 27.52 -8.82
C GLN A 260 -22.83 26.24 -8.45
N GLY A 261 -22.30 26.14 -7.23
CA GLY A 261 -21.61 24.94 -6.76
C GLY A 261 -22.53 23.72 -6.66
N LEU A 262 -23.77 23.90 -6.19
CA LEU A 262 -24.79 22.85 -6.18
C LEU A 262 -25.20 22.43 -7.60
N GLN A 263 -25.32 23.38 -8.53
CA GLN A 263 -25.61 23.10 -9.94
C GLN A 263 -24.49 22.28 -10.60
N LEU A 264 -23.22 22.65 -10.38
CA LEU A 264 -22.06 21.89 -10.89
C LEU A 264 -21.99 20.47 -10.30
N LEU A 265 -22.17 20.33 -8.98
CA LEU A 265 -22.26 19.02 -8.32
C LEU A 265 -23.39 18.16 -8.93
N SER A 266 -24.55 18.76 -9.18
CA SER A 266 -25.70 18.07 -9.79
C SER A 266 -25.42 17.66 -11.24
N GLN A 267 -24.81 18.54 -12.05
CA GLN A 267 -24.49 18.26 -13.45
C GLN A 267 -23.48 17.11 -13.57
N TRP A 268 -22.39 17.15 -12.80
CA TRP A 268 -21.37 16.10 -12.82
C TRP A 268 -21.91 14.77 -12.28
N SER A 269 -22.76 14.81 -11.25
CA SER A 269 -23.40 13.62 -10.69
C SER A 269 -24.39 12.99 -11.67
N ALA A 270 -25.19 13.81 -12.36
CA ALA A 270 -26.07 13.36 -13.44
C ALA A 270 -25.25 12.71 -14.57
N GLN A 271 -24.19 13.36 -15.06
CA GLN A 271 -23.33 12.84 -16.12
C GLN A 271 -22.74 11.46 -15.79
N VAL A 272 -22.30 11.22 -14.54
CA VAL A 272 -21.83 9.90 -14.09
C VAL A 272 -22.96 8.86 -14.08
N MET A 273 -24.15 9.24 -13.61
CA MET A 273 -25.29 8.33 -13.52
C MET A 273 -25.91 8.02 -14.87
N GLU A 274 -26.00 8.97 -15.79
CA GLU A 274 -26.53 8.80 -17.14
C GLU A 274 -25.67 7.84 -17.97
N VAL A 275 -24.34 8.00 -17.93
CA VAL A 275 -23.39 7.08 -18.56
C VAL A 275 -23.52 5.68 -17.96
N TYR A 276 -23.64 5.56 -16.63
CA TYR A 276 -23.86 4.27 -15.97
C TYR A 276 -25.19 3.61 -16.37
N SER A 277 -26.28 4.38 -16.37
CA SER A 277 -27.63 3.93 -16.72
C SER A 277 -27.71 3.43 -18.17
N TRP A 278 -27.08 4.17 -19.10
CA TRP A 278 -27.03 3.80 -20.51
C TRP A 278 -26.23 2.51 -20.73
N LYS A 279 -25.09 2.34 -20.06
CA LYS A 279 -24.26 1.13 -20.15
C LYS A 279 -24.93 -0.10 -19.52
N LEU A 280 -25.79 0.07 -18.51
CA LEU A 280 -26.55 -1.02 -17.92
C LEU A 280 -27.57 -1.65 -18.90
N VAL A 281 -28.25 -0.84 -19.72
CA VAL A 281 -29.25 -1.33 -20.68
C VAL A 281 -28.69 -1.64 -22.07
N HIS A 282 -27.43 -1.29 -22.34
CA HIS A 282 -26.70 -1.65 -23.55
C HIS A 282 -25.48 -2.52 -23.22
N PRO A 283 -25.66 -3.78 -22.76
CA PRO A 283 -24.55 -4.68 -22.48
C PRO A 283 -23.71 -4.94 -23.73
N THR A 284 -22.39 -4.96 -23.54
CA THR A 284 -21.45 -5.20 -24.64
C THR A 284 -21.49 -6.67 -25.12
N ASP A 285 -20.81 -6.93 -26.23
CA ASP A 285 -20.66 -8.25 -26.82
C ASP A 285 -19.26 -8.41 -27.45
N LYS A 286 -18.95 -9.62 -27.95
CA LYS A 286 -17.68 -9.92 -28.63
C LYS A 286 -17.39 -9.07 -29.88
N TYR A 287 -18.42 -8.48 -30.49
CA TYR A 287 -18.29 -7.68 -31.71
C TYR A 287 -17.85 -6.25 -31.35
N SER A 288 -18.38 -5.73 -30.24
CA SER A 288 -18.12 -4.40 -29.68
C SER A 288 -16.85 -4.37 -28.82
N ASN A 289 -16.61 -5.42 -28.03
CA ASN A 289 -15.39 -5.61 -27.23
C ASN A 289 -14.82 -7.04 -27.40
N LYS A 290 -13.65 -7.15 -28.04
CA LYS A 290 -12.96 -8.42 -28.28
C LYS A 290 -12.49 -9.16 -27.01
N GLU A 291 -12.40 -8.46 -25.88
CA GLU A 291 -12.08 -9.08 -24.58
C GLU A 291 -13.31 -9.65 -23.86
N CYS A 292 -14.53 -9.39 -24.37
CA CYS A 292 -15.78 -9.90 -23.82
C CYS A 292 -16.05 -11.35 -24.29
N PRO A 293 -16.09 -12.34 -23.39
CA PRO A 293 -16.49 -13.71 -23.73
C PRO A 293 -17.96 -13.81 -24.14
N ASP A 294 -18.28 -14.74 -25.05
CA ASP A 294 -19.66 -15.08 -25.43
C ASP A 294 -20.50 -15.61 -24.25
N ASN A 295 -19.85 -16.27 -23.29
CA ASN A 295 -20.47 -16.83 -22.10
C ASN A 295 -20.45 -15.88 -20.89
N ALA A 296 -20.05 -14.62 -21.07
CA ALA A 296 -20.08 -13.64 -19.99
C ALA A 296 -21.52 -13.28 -19.61
N GLU A 297 -21.78 -13.28 -18.30
CA GLU A 297 -23.09 -12.97 -17.74
C GLU A 297 -23.49 -11.53 -18.11
N GLU A 298 -24.78 -11.29 -18.34
CA GLU A 298 -25.28 -10.02 -18.87
C GLU A 298 -24.84 -8.81 -18.02
N TYR A 299 -24.79 -8.96 -16.70
CA TYR A 299 -24.29 -7.92 -15.79
C TYR A 299 -22.78 -7.64 -15.95
N GLU A 300 -21.97 -8.66 -16.22
CA GLU A 300 -20.54 -8.50 -16.50
C GLU A 300 -20.31 -7.81 -17.85
N ARG A 301 -21.16 -8.12 -18.84
CA ARG A 301 -21.22 -7.46 -20.14
C ARG A 301 -21.75 -6.02 -20.09
N ALA A 302 -22.65 -5.72 -19.15
CA ALA A 302 -23.17 -4.38 -18.87
C ALA A 302 -22.18 -3.49 -18.10
N THR A 303 -21.27 -4.10 -17.33
CA THR A 303 -20.34 -3.37 -16.45
C THR A 303 -18.88 -3.64 -16.78
N ARG A 304 -18.26 -4.71 -16.27
CA ARG A 304 -16.82 -5.01 -16.36
C ARG A 304 -16.25 -4.81 -17.77
N TYR A 305 -16.96 -5.34 -18.78
CA TYR A 305 -16.53 -5.28 -20.19
C TYR A 305 -17.03 -4.05 -20.95
N ASN A 306 -17.99 -3.30 -20.40
CA ASN A 306 -18.62 -2.17 -21.11
C ASN A 306 -17.87 -0.84 -20.95
N TYR A 307 -16.80 -0.78 -20.15
CA TYR A 307 -15.98 0.43 -19.98
C TYR A 307 -14.55 0.23 -20.44
N THR A 308 -14.06 1.10 -21.33
CA THR A 308 -12.64 1.17 -21.68
C THR A 308 -11.78 1.66 -20.51
N SER A 309 -10.46 1.59 -20.64
CA SER A 309 -9.54 2.13 -19.63
C SER A 309 -9.78 3.63 -19.40
N GLU A 310 -9.96 4.37 -20.49
CA GLU A 310 -10.17 5.81 -20.55
C GLU A 310 -11.50 6.20 -19.91
N GLU A 311 -12.60 5.50 -20.23
CA GLU A 311 -13.90 5.71 -19.60
C GLU A 311 -13.86 5.46 -18.08
N LYS A 312 -13.11 4.43 -17.64
CA LYS A 312 -12.90 4.15 -16.20
C LYS A 312 -12.13 5.27 -15.52
N PHE A 313 -11.05 5.77 -16.12
CA PHE A 313 -10.30 6.92 -15.56
C PHE A 313 -11.14 8.19 -15.51
N ALA A 314 -11.86 8.51 -16.60
CA ALA A 314 -12.76 9.66 -16.67
C ALA A 314 -13.84 9.61 -15.56
N LEU A 315 -14.53 8.47 -15.40
CA LEU A 315 -15.52 8.30 -14.34
C LEU A 315 -14.93 8.45 -12.92
N VAL A 316 -13.72 7.92 -12.67
CA VAL A 316 -13.04 8.09 -11.38
C VAL A 316 -12.68 9.56 -11.14
N GLU A 317 -12.21 10.27 -12.17
CA GLU A 317 -11.84 11.69 -12.07
C GLU A 317 -13.06 12.57 -11.79
N VAL A 318 -14.19 12.37 -12.47
CA VAL A 318 -15.44 13.10 -12.19
C VAL A 318 -15.95 12.82 -10.78
N ILE A 319 -15.91 11.56 -10.31
CA ILE A 319 -16.29 11.23 -8.93
C ILE A 319 -15.35 11.89 -7.91
N ALA A 320 -14.05 11.98 -8.21
CA ALA A 320 -13.09 12.70 -7.37
C ALA A 320 -13.36 14.22 -7.35
N MET A 321 -13.69 14.83 -8.49
CA MET A 321 -14.08 16.25 -8.59
C MET A 321 -15.37 16.55 -7.81
N ILE A 322 -16.40 15.69 -7.91
CA ILE A 322 -17.65 15.79 -7.13
C ILE A 322 -17.35 15.75 -5.62
N LYS A 323 -16.60 14.73 -5.16
CA LYS A 323 -16.27 14.56 -3.74
C LYS A 323 -15.33 15.65 -3.21
N GLY A 324 -14.39 16.12 -4.03
CA GLY A 324 -13.50 17.24 -3.68
C GLY A 324 -14.28 18.53 -3.50
N LEU A 325 -15.16 18.86 -4.45
CA LEU A 325 -16.00 20.04 -4.37
C LEU A 325 -17.02 19.96 -3.21
N GLN A 326 -17.63 18.80 -2.94
CA GLN A 326 -18.48 18.59 -1.77
C GLN A 326 -17.82 19.04 -0.47
N VAL A 327 -16.57 18.61 -0.25
CA VAL A 327 -15.82 18.93 0.99
C VAL A 327 -15.56 20.43 1.10
N LEU A 328 -15.30 21.13 -0.01
CA LEU A 328 -15.15 22.59 -0.01
C LEU A 328 -16.47 23.31 0.26
N MET A 329 -17.55 22.88 -0.39
CA MET A 329 -18.90 23.44 -0.19
C MET A 329 -19.39 23.24 1.26
N GLY A 330 -19.14 22.08 1.85
CA GLY A 330 -19.46 21.79 3.26
C GLY A 330 -18.62 22.60 4.25
N ARG A 331 -17.33 22.85 3.98
CA ARG A 331 -16.51 23.75 4.80
C ARG A 331 -17.03 25.19 4.81
N MET A 332 -17.65 25.63 3.73
CA MET A 332 -18.27 26.96 3.64
C MET A 332 -19.75 26.99 4.07
N GLU A 333 -20.32 25.87 4.53
CA GLU A 333 -21.74 25.75 4.86
C GLU A 333 -22.24 26.85 5.82
N SER A 334 -21.50 27.16 6.89
CA SER A 334 -21.90 28.20 7.85
C SER A 334 -22.00 29.59 7.19
N VAL A 335 -21.02 29.92 6.34
CA VAL A 335 -20.94 31.18 5.60
C VAL A 335 -22.05 31.28 4.56
N PHE A 336 -22.29 30.19 3.82
CA PHE A 336 -23.38 30.10 2.86
C PHE A 336 -24.74 30.19 3.53
N ASN A 337 -24.99 29.44 4.61
CA ASN A 337 -26.27 29.46 5.33
C ASN A 337 -26.64 30.86 5.85
N HIS A 338 -25.66 31.64 6.35
CA HIS A 338 -25.88 33.03 6.75
C HIS A 338 -26.18 33.93 5.55
N ALA A 339 -25.34 33.88 4.51
CA ALA A 339 -25.50 34.70 3.30
C ALA A 339 -26.82 34.41 2.57
N ILE A 340 -27.18 33.13 2.43
CA ILE A 340 -28.41 32.68 1.77
C ILE A 340 -29.64 33.22 2.49
N ARG A 341 -29.71 33.06 3.83
CA ARG A 341 -30.84 33.57 4.62
C ARG A 341 -30.94 35.09 4.52
N HIS A 342 -29.82 35.81 4.56
CA HIS A 342 -29.78 37.26 4.38
C HIS A 342 -30.29 37.68 2.99
N THR A 343 -29.76 37.10 1.92
CA THR A 343 -30.16 37.42 0.55
C THR A 343 -31.62 37.09 0.26
N ILE A 344 -32.12 35.94 0.73
CA ILE A 344 -33.52 35.55 0.56
C ILE A 344 -34.43 36.51 1.33
N TYR A 345 -34.08 36.87 2.57
CA TYR A 345 -34.85 37.85 3.36
C TYR A 345 -34.88 39.21 2.68
N SER A 346 -33.72 39.77 2.28
CA SER A 346 -33.64 41.05 1.57
C SER A 346 -34.51 41.04 0.31
N ALA A 347 -34.37 40.03 -0.55
CA ALA A 347 -35.13 39.93 -1.79
C ALA A 347 -36.65 39.80 -1.55
N LEU A 348 -37.06 39.03 -0.53
CA LEU A 348 -38.46 38.85 -0.15
C LEU A 348 -39.08 40.15 0.38
N GLN A 349 -38.38 40.85 1.28
CA GLN A 349 -38.88 42.09 1.89
C GLN A 349 -38.84 43.27 0.91
N ASP A 350 -37.76 43.43 0.13
CA ASP A 350 -37.69 44.47 -0.91
C ASP A 350 -38.81 44.31 -1.93
N PHE A 351 -39.07 43.07 -2.37
CA PHE A 351 -40.18 42.77 -3.27
C PHE A 351 -41.54 43.08 -2.64
N ALA A 352 -41.82 42.60 -1.42
CA ALA A 352 -43.14 42.74 -0.80
C ALA A 352 -43.44 44.16 -0.28
N GLN A 353 -42.45 44.82 0.33
CA GLN A 353 -42.62 46.15 0.92
C GLN A 353 -42.47 47.27 -0.11
N VAL A 354 -41.59 47.12 -1.11
CA VAL A 354 -41.29 48.17 -2.10
C VAL A 354 -41.83 47.83 -3.50
N THR A 355 -41.43 46.72 -4.12
CA THR A 355 -41.83 46.41 -5.51
C THR A 355 -43.36 46.26 -5.66
N LEU A 356 -44.03 45.58 -4.71
CA LEU A 356 -45.49 45.43 -4.74
C LEU A 356 -46.28 46.70 -4.45
N ARG A 357 -45.66 47.84 -4.10
CA ARG A 357 -46.35 49.13 -3.89
C ARG A 357 -47.06 49.60 -5.16
N GLU A 358 -46.38 49.59 -6.30
CA GLU A 358 -46.93 50.09 -7.56
C GLU A 358 -48.07 49.20 -8.10
N PRO A 359 -47.94 47.85 -8.18
CA PRO A 359 -49.06 46.96 -8.49
C PRO A 359 -50.27 47.16 -7.54
N LEU A 360 -50.02 47.34 -6.24
CA LEU A 360 -51.08 47.55 -5.24
C LEU A 360 -51.77 48.92 -5.42
N ARG A 361 -50.99 49.98 -5.64
CA ARG A 361 -51.49 51.33 -5.96
C ARG A 361 -52.38 51.31 -7.20
N GLN A 362 -51.94 50.61 -8.24
CA GLN A 362 -52.73 50.44 -9.46
C GLN A 362 -54.00 49.63 -9.23
N ALA A 363 -53.93 48.54 -8.46
CA ALA A 363 -55.10 47.74 -8.11
C ALA A 363 -56.14 48.55 -7.32
N ILE A 364 -55.71 49.35 -6.33
CA ILE A 364 -56.58 50.25 -5.56
C ILE A 364 -57.17 51.34 -6.46
N LYS A 365 -56.32 52.06 -7.22
CA LYS A 365 -56.75 53.14 -8.11
C LYS A 365 -57.74 52.67 -9.19
N ARG A 366 -57.53 51.47 -9.74
CA ARG A 366 -58.38 50.85 -10.78
C ARG A 366 -59.49 49.96 -10.18
N LYS A 367 -59.67 49.94 -8.84
CA LYS A 367 -60.64 49.11 -8.09
C LYS A 367 -60.65 47.63 -8.50
N LYS A 368 -59.45 47.07 -8.74
CA LYS A 368 -59.23 45.64 -9.06
C LYS A 368 -59.17 44.82 -7.76
N ASN A 369 -60.30 44.73 -7.07
CA ASN A 369 -60.42 44.18 -5.71
C ASN A 369 -59.78 42.79 -5.53
N VAL A 370 -59.85 41.91 -6.54
CA VAL A 370 -59.25 40.56 -6.48
C VAL A 370 -57.72 40.60 -6.52
N ILE A 371 -57.14 41.46 -7.36
CA ILE A 371 -55.67 41.64 -7.41
C ILE A 371 -55.21 42.32 -6.12
N GLN A 372 -55.94 43.34 -5.66
CA GLN A 372 -55.68 43.99 -4.38
C GLN A 372 -55.69 42.98 -3.22
N SER A 373 -56.69 42.10 -3.13
CA SER A 373 -56.79 41.14 -2.02
C SER A 373 -55.64 40.13 -2.03
N ILE A 374 -55.19 39.66 -3.20
CA ILE A 374 -54.03 38.77 -3.33
C ILE A 374 -52.73 39.50 -2.96
N LEU A 375 -52.51 40.72 -3.46
CA LEU A 375 -51.32 41.53 -3.13
C LEU A 375 -51.26 41.90 -1.65
N GLN A 376 -52.40 42.21 -1.02
CA GLN A 376 -52.50 42.44 0.41
C GLN A 376 -52.33 41.16 1.22
N ALA A 377 -52.84 40.01 0.77
CA ALA A 377 -52.60 38.71 1.41
C ALA A 377 -51.11 38.34 1.39
N ILE A 378 -50.41 38.54 0.27
CA ILE A 378 -48.96 38.42 0.17
C ILE A 378 -48.27 39.32 1.22
N ARG A 379 -48.53 40.64 1.20
CA ARG A 379 -47.93 41.58 2.17
C ARG A 379 -48.18 41.19 3.63
N LYS A 380 -49.41 40.78 3.98
CA LYS A 380 -49.76 40.30 5.32
C LYS A 380 -49.07 39.00 5.73
N THR A 381 -48.69 38.15 4.78
CA THR A 381 -48.08 36.84 5.05
C THR A 381 -46.59 36.95 5.35
N ILE A 382 -45.89 37.95 4.78
CA ILE A 382 -44.42 38.03 4.80
C ILE A 382 -43.81 39.39 5.17
N CYS A 383 -44.51 40.52 5.10
CA CYS A 383 -43.89 41.82 5.40
C CYS A 383 -43.53 41.95 6.88
N ASP A 384 -42.23 41.97 7.18
CA ASP A 384 -41.68 42.33 8.48
C ASP A 384 -41.23 43.80 8.43
N TRP A 385 -42.09 44.71 8.87
CA TRP A 385 -41.84 46.15 8.84
C TRP A 385 -40.86 46.54 9.96
N GLU A 386 -39.88 47.42 9.66
CA GLU A 386 -38.90 47.93 10.64
C GLU A 386 -39.56 48.48 11.93
N THR A 387 -40.72 49.11 11.81
CA THR A 387 -41.52 49.69 12.90
C THR A 387 -42.52 48.71 13.53
N GLY A 388 -42.55 47.45 13.08
CA GLY A 388 -43.51 46.42 13.49
C GLY A 388 -44.94 46.62 12.97
N ARG A 389 -45.22 47.64 12.14
CA ARG A 389 -46.55 47.94 11.58
C ARG A 389 -46.45 48.48 10.15
N GLU A 390 -47.45 48.20 9.32
CA GLU A 390 -47.50 48.72 7.93
C GLU A 390 -47.59 50.26 7.92
N PRO A 391 -46.81 50.98 7.06
CA PRO A 391 -46.87 52.44 6.96
C PRO A 391 -48.23 52.96 6.47
N HIS A 392 -49.15 53.26 7.39
CA HIS A 392 -50.49 53.79 7.09
C HIS A 392 -50.48 55.12 6.30
N ASN A 393 -49.36 55.83 6.27
CA ASN A 393 -49.17 57.07 5.52
C ASN A 393 -48.81 56.85 4.03
N ASP A 394 -48.49 55.63 3.60
CA ASP A 394 -48.11 55.28 2.22
C ASP A 394 -49.17 55.78 1.20
N PRO A 395 -48.81 56.66 0.24
CA PRO A 395 -49.71 57.09 -0.84
C PRO A 395 -50.25 55.90 -1.65
N ALA A 396 -49.47 54.83 -1.81
CA ALA A 396 -49.84 53.64 -2.57
C ALA A 396 -51.09 52.96 -1.99
N LEU A 397 -51.24 52.92 -0.66
CA LEU A 397 -52.40 52.36 0.03
C LEU A 397 -53.69 53.18 -0.17
N ARG A 398 -53.57 54.42 -0.68
CA ARG A 398 -54.69 55.29 -1.08
C ARG A 398 -54.87 55.36 -2.60
N GLY A 399 -54.05 54.66 -3.39
CA GLY A 399 -54.02 54.72 -4.85
C GLY A 399 -53.32 55.96 -5.43
N GLU A 400 -52.80 56.83 -4.56
CA GLU A 400 -52.11 58.08 -4.88
C GLU A 400 -50.65 57.81 -5.28
N LYS A 401 -50.09 58.63 -6.18
CA LYS A 401 -48.66 58.56 -6.53
C LYS A 401 -47.81 59.15 -5.41
N ASP A 402 -46.56 58.69 -5.33
CA ASP A 402 -45.55 59.27 -4.44
C ASP A 402 -45.36 60.78 -4.71
N PRO A 403 -45.05 61.57 -3.66
CA PRO A 403 -44.81 63.01 -3.80
C PRO A 403 -43.55 63.28 -4.64
N LYS A 404 -43.32 64.53 -5.03
CA LYS A 404 -42.16 64.91 -5.89
C LYS A 404 -40.78 64.56 -5.31
N GLY A 405 -40.67 64.30 -4.00
CA GLY A 405 -39.45 63.83 -3.33
C GLY A 405 -39.37 62.31 -3.12
N GLY A 406 -40.34 61.53 -3.63
CA GLY A 406 -40.48 60.10 -3.37
C GLY A 406 -41.14 59.77 -2.03
N PHE A 407 -41.52 58.50 -1.84
CA PHE A 407 -41.89 57.94 -0.54
C PHE A 407 -40.96 56.76 -0.26
N ASP A 408 -40.05 56.94 0.70
CA ASP A 408 -39.04 55.94 1.05
C ASP A 408 -39.51 55.00 2.16
N ILE A 409 -39.15 53.72 2.05
CA ILE A 409 -39.43 52.70 3.06
C ILE A 409 -38.10 52.01 3.39
N LYS A 410 -37.61 52.25 4.62
CA LYS A 410 -36.45 51.53 5.14
C LYS A 410 -36.82 50.07 5.41
N VAL A 411 -36.40 49.17 4.52
CA VAL A 411 -36.60 47.73 4.67
C VAL A 411 -35.54 47.15 5.64
N PRO A 412 -35.93 46.32 6.63
CA PRO A 412 -34.97 45.65 7.50
C PRO A 412 -34.05 44.67 6.76
N ARG A 413 -32.98 44.26 7.44
CA ARG A 413 -32.04 43.22 6.99
C ARG A 413 -31.84 42.21 8.10
N ARG A 414 -32.21 40.95 7.86
CA ARG A 414 -32.09 39.83 8.82
C ARG A 414 -31.52 38.59 8.15
N ALA A 415 -30.77 37.78 8.89
CA ALA A 415 -30.24 36.50 8.43
C ALA A 415 -31.20 35.32 8.69
N VAL A 416 -32.48 35.45 8.31
CA VAL A 416 -33.51 34.41 8.50
C VAL A 416 -34.39 34.25 7.24
N GLY A 417 -34.55 33.03 6.76
CA GLY A 417 -35.45 32.74 5.63
C GLY A 417 -36.93 32.70 6.04
N PRO A 418 -37.87 32.82 5.09
CA PRO A 418 -39.29 32.56 5.34
C PRO A 418 -39.54 31.10 5.72
N SER A 419 -40.67 30.82 6.39
CA SER A 419 -41.14 29.43 6.55
C SER A 419 -41.50 28.82 5.18
N THR A 420 -41.51 27.48 5.10
CA THR A 420 -41.92 26.75 3.90
C THR A 420 -43.34 27.11 3.47
N THR A 421 -44.24 27.30 4.45
CA THR A 421 -45.61 27.80 4.24
C THR A 421 -45.62 29.23 3.70
N GLN A 422 -44.88 30.17 4.30
CA GLN A 422 -44.80 31.55 3.81
C GLN A 422 -44.32 31.60 2.36
N LEU A 423 -43.24 30.87 2.03
CA LEU A 423 -42.68 30.85 0.69
C LEU A 423 -43.62 30.18 -0.32
N TYR A 424 -44.28 29.08 0.04
CA TYR A 424 -45.28 28.40 -0.80
C TYR A 424 -46.47 29.32 -1.08
N MET A 425 -47.10 29.86 -0.03
CA MET A 425 -48.26 30.75 -0.14
C MET A 425 -47.97 31.97 -1.01
N VAL A 426 -46.83 32.63 -0.81
CA VAL A 426 -46.40 33.77 -1.64
C VAL A 426 -46.19 33.37 -3.09
N ARG A 427 -45.48 32.27 -3.35
CA ARG A 427 -45.22 31.81 -4.72
C ARG A 427 -46.52 31.43 -5.45
N THR A 428 -47.40 30.65 -4.83
CA THR A 428 -48.68 30.24 -5.42
C THR A 428 -49.63 31.43 -5.63
N MET A 429 -49.65 32.40 -4.71
CA MET A 429 -50.41 33.65 -4.91
C MET A 429 -49.86 34.47 -6.09
N LEU A 430 -48.54 34.64 -6.18
CA LEU A 430 -47.90 35.34 -7.32
C LEU A 430 -48.11 34.62 -8.65
N GLU A 431 -47.96 33.28 -8.67
CA GLU A 431 -48.25 32.44 -9.83
C GLU A 431 -49.69 32.66 -10.33
N SER A 432 -50.66 32.72 -9.41
CA SER A 432 -52.07 32.97 -9.77
C SER A 432 -52.30 34.33 -10.45
N LEU A 433 -51.47 35.34 -10.13
CA LEU A 433 -51.55 36.68 -10.76
C LEU A 433 -51.02 36.68 -12.19
N VAL A 434 -50.00 35.86 -12.50
CA VAL A 434 -49.35 35.82 -13.82
C VAL A 434 -49.78 34.65 -14.70
N ALA A 435 -50.64 33.75 -14.21
CA ALA A 435 -51.07 32.54 -14.92
C ALA A 435 -52.03 32.78 -16.10
N ASP A 436 -51.70 32.19 -17.25
CA ASP A 436 -52.56 32.15 -18.44
C ASP A 436 -53.53 30.95 -18.37
N LYS A 437 -54.79 31.20 -18.00
CA LYS A 437 -55.83 30.15 -18.01
C LYS A 437 -56.46 29.98 -19.38
N SER A 438 -56.39 28.75 -19.89
CA SER A 438 -57.05 28.29 -21.11
C SER A 438 -58.57 28.14 -20.95
N GLY A 439 -59.34 29.23 -21.06
CA GLY A 439 -60.79 29.16 -21.28
C GLY A 439 -61.66 30.34 -20.82
N SER A 440 -61.15 31.25 -19.99
CA SER A 440 -61.91 32.41 -19.49
C SER A 440 -61.53 33.71 -20.20
N LYS A 441 -62.52 34.51 -20.65
CA LYS A 441 -62.28 35.73 -21.46
C LYS A 441 -61.46 36.84 -20.79
N LYS A 442 -61.25 36.83 -19.46
CA LYS A 442 -60.30 37.73 -18.76
C LYS A 442 -59.52 36.94 -17.71
N THR A 443 -58.21 37.18 -17.60
CA THR A 443 -57.33 36.59 -16.59
C THR A 443 -56.91 37.65 -15.56
N LEU A 444 -56.26 37.25 -14.46
CA LEU A 444 -55.66 38.22 -13.53
C LEU A 444 -54.49 38.94 -14.20
N ARG A 445 -53.70 38.21 -15.02
CA ARG A 445 -52.59 38.72 -15.83
C ARG A 445 -53.00 39.90 -16.71
N SER A 446 -54.13 39.81 -17.42
CA SER A 446 -54.60 40.88 -18.33
C SER A 446 -55.06 42.17 -17.62
N SER A 447 -55.10 42.19 -16.27
CA SER A 447 -55.40 43.37 -15.47
C SER A 447 -54.17 43.99 -14.77
N LEU A 448 -52.96 43.49 -15.05
CA LEU A 448 -51.68 44.01 -14.59
C LEU A 448 -50.93 44.73 -15.73
N GLU A 449 -50.01 45.64 -15.40
CA GLU A 449 -49.18 46.33 -16.38
C GLU A 449 -47.90 45.53 -16.71
N GLY A 450 -47.42 45.61 -17.95
CA GLY A 450 -46.27 44.83 -18.45
C GLY A 450 -45.04 44.80 -17.52
N PRO A 451 -44.52 45.95 -17.04
CA PRO A 451 -43.41 45.97 -16.09
C PRO A 451 -43.70 45.20 -14.79
N THR A 452 -44.90 45.35 -14.24
CA THR A 452 -45.30 44.65 -13.00
C THR A 452 -45.38 43.12 -13.17
N ILE A 453 -45.77 42.67 -14.36
CA ILE A 453 -45.78 41.24 -14.71
C ILE A 453 -44.34 40.71 -14.77
N LEU A 454 -43.42 41.45 -15.39
CA LEU A 454 -42.00 41.08 -15.48
C LEU A 454 -41.33 41.03 -14.09
N ASP A 455 -41.64 41.96 -13.19
CA ASP A 455 -41.13 41.95 -11.81
C ASP A 455 -41.64 40.74 -11.02
N ILE A 456 -42.94 40.41 -11.13
CA ILE A 456 -43.52 39.22 -10.51
C ILE A 456 -42.90 37.94 -11.10
N GLU A 457 -42.78 37.83 -12.43
CA GLU A 457 -42.16 36.68 -13.09
C GLU A 457 -40.68 36.52 -12.73
N LYS A 458 -39.94 37.62 -12.58
CA LYS A 458 -38.54 37.61 -12.15
C LYS A 458 -38.42 37.07 -10.73
N PHE A 459 -39.16 37.63 -9.77
CA PHE A 459 -39.14 37.16 -8.39
C PHE A 459 -39.64 35.71 -8.27
N HIS A 460 -40.70 35.34 -8.99
CA HIS A 460 -41.21 33.97 -9.00
C HIS A 460 -40.21 32.96 -9.62
N ARG A 461 -39.36 33.39 -10.55
CA ARG A 461 -38.32 32.55 -11.15
C ARG A 461 -37.10 32.41 -10.23
N GLU A 462 -36.62 33.51 -9.64
CA GLU A 462 -35.48 33.48 -8.70
C GLU A 462 -35.83 32.71 -7.41
N SER A 463 -37.03 32.88 -6.87
CA SER A 463 -37.47 32.22 -5.63
C SER A 463 -37.71 30.71 -5.73
N PHE A 464 -37.61 30.12 -6.92
CA PHE A 464 -37.72 28.67 -7.13
C PHE A 464 -36.61 27.89 -6.40
N PHE A 465 -35.41 28.45 -6.33
CA PHE A 465 -34.26 27.83 -5.67
C PHE A 465 -34.17 28.15 -4.17
N TYR A 466 -35.10 28.93 -3.59
CA TYR A 466 -34.97 29.37 -2.20
C TYR A 466 -35.12 28.22 -1.20
N THR A 467 -36.11 27.33 -1.35
CA THR A 467 -36.25 26.12 -0.48
C THR A 467 -35.01 25.21 -0.58
N HIS A 468 -34.49 25.05 -1.80
CA HIS A 468 -33.29 24.27 -2.10
C HIS A 468 -32.04 24.82 -1.40
N LEU A 469 -31.86 26.14 -1.40
CA LEU A 469 -30.73 26.82 -0.76
C LEU A 469 -30.88 26.97 0.76
N LEU A 470 -32.11 27.12 1.27
CA LEU A 470 -32.37 27.10 2.72
C LEU A 470 -32.10 25.71 3.33
N ASN A 471 -32.23 24.63 2.55
CA ASN A 471 -31.83 23.27 2.89
C ASN A 471 -30.51 22.85 2.21
N PHE A 472 -29.51 23.74 2.23
CA PHE A 472 -28.20 23.53 1.58
C PHE A 472 -27.55 22.20 1.96
N SER A 473 -27.54 21.85 3.25
CA SER A 473 -26.90 20.63 3.77
C SER A 473 -27.58 19.36 3.26
N GLY A 474 -28.92 19.29 3.33
CA GLY A 474 -29.69 18.16 2.84
C GLY A 474 -29.55 17.98 1.32
N LEU A 475 -29.59 19.06 0.56
CA LEU A 475 -29.43 19.03 -0.89
C LEU A 475 -28.01 18.60 -1.33
N CYS A 476 -26.97 19.14 -0.70
CA CYS A 476 -25.58 18.79 -0.99
C CYS A 476 -25.33 17.29 -0.77
N ASN A 477 -25.87 16.72 0.32
CA ASN A 477 -25.77 15.29 0.58
C ASN A 477 -26.62 14.44 -0.37
N ASN A 478 -27.87 14.83 -0.65
CA ASN A 478 -28.78 14.08 -1.54
C ASN A 478 -28.24 13.95 -2.97
N ILE A 479 -27.65 15.01 -3.53
CA ILE A 479 -27.00 14.98 -4.86
C ILE A 479 -25.94 13.87 -4.95
N ILE A 480 -25.27 13.57 -3.84
CA ILE A 480 -24.07 12.74 -3.80
C ILE A 480 -24.35 11.31 -3.33
N CYS A 481 -25.38 11.10 -2.50
CA CYS A 481 -25.91 9.75 -2.20
C CYS A 481 -26.25 8.98 -3.49
N ASN A 482 -26.78 9.68 -4.51
CA ASN A 482 -27.05 9.10 -5.83
C ASN A 482 -25.79 8.54 -6.53
N VAL A 483 -24.61 9.14 -6.33
CA VAL A 483 -23.33 8.67 -6.90
C VAL A 483 -22.73 7.52 -6.07
N ILE A 484 -23.05 7.45 -4.77
CA ILE A 484 -22.50 6.46 -3.83
C ILE A 484 -23.23 5.10 -3.91
N ASN A 485 -24.47 5.06 -4.40
CA ASN A 485 -25.29 3.84 -4.53
C ASN A 485 -24.70 2.72 -5.44
N ARG A 486 -23.49 2.89 -5.99
CA ARG A 486 -22.68 1.86 -6.68
C ARG A 486 -22.42 0.56 -5.88
N GLN A 487 -22.75 0.49 -4.57
CA GLN A 487 -22.40 -0.66 -3.71
C GLN A 487 -23.53 -1.66 -3.43
N HIS A 488 -24.78 -1.43 -3.83
CA HIS A 488 -25.88 -2.36 -3.54
C HIS A 488 -25.97 -3.55 -4.52
N PHE A 489 -24.87 -4.31 -4.64
CA PHE A 489 -24.83 -5.56 -5.41
C PHE A 489 -25.20 -6.78 -4.57
N ASN A 490 -26.51 -7.04 -4.49
CA ASN A 490 -27.06 -8.18 -3.77
C ASN A 490 -27.08 -9.50 -4.57
N SER A 491 -26.74 -9.47 -5.87
CA SER A 491 -26.93 -10.56 -6.82
C SER A 491 -25.70 -11.44 -7.10
N TYR A 492 -24.45 -10.94 -7.00
CA TYR A 492 -23.31 -11.56 -7.72
C TYR A 492 -22.07 -12.04 -6.92
N ILE A 493 -22.04 -12.01 -5.58
CA ILE A 493 -20.79 -12.32 -4.83
C ILE A 493 -20.89 -13.61 -4.01
N LYS A 494 -20.08 -14.64 -4.37
CA LYS A 494 -19.82 -15.83 -3.54
C LYS A 494 -18.43 -16.45 -3.84
N LEU A 495 -17.64 -16.65 -2.77
CA LEU A 495 -16.53 -17.60 -2.57
C LEU A 495 -15.04 -17.12 -2.56
N THR A 496 -14.43 -17.51 -1.43
CA THR A 496 -13.08 -17.44 -0.81
C THR A 496 -12.04 -18.47 -1.35
N ILE A 497 -10.81 -18.67 -0.81
CA ILE A 497 -9.65 -17.81 -0.38
C ILE A 497 -8.47 -18.73 0.12
N THR A 498 -7.21 -18.50 -0.32
CA THR A 498 -5.90 -18.96 0.30
C THR A 498 -5.63 -20.49 0.49
N SER A 499 -4.45 -21.03 0.89
CA SER A 499 -3.17 -20.49 1.41
C SER A 499 -1.92 -21.38 1.11
N ARG A 500 -0.73 -20.98 1.61
CA ARG A 500 0.65 -21.52 1.36
C ARG A 500 1.16 -22.51 2.44
N ARG A 501 2.32 -23.17 2.18
CA ARG A 501 3.52 -23.21 3.08
C ARG A 501 4.78 -23.90 2.48
N GLN A 502 5.94 -23.78 3.17
CA GLN A 502 7.28 -24.34 2.89
C GLN A 502 8.11 -24.48 4.21
N PRO A 503 9.17 -25.33 4.28
CA PRO A 503 10.19 -25.32 5.36
C PRO A 503 11.70 -25.32 4.92
N ASN A 504 12.63 -25.35 5.89
CA ASN A 504 14.06 -24.92 5.83
C ASN A 504 15.15 -26.04 5.65
N ASN A 505 16.44 -25.65 5.61
CA ASN A 505 17.62 -26.47 5.19
C ASN A 505 18.91 -26.22 6.04
N THR A 506 19.72 -27.26 6.35
CA THR A 506 20.99 -27.14 7.14
C THR A 506 22.08 -28.17 6.76
N LYS A 507 22.78 -28.06 5.61
CA LYS A 507 23.76 -29.09 5.13
C LYS A 507 24.94 -28.55 4.28
N MET A 508 25.85 -27.73 4.83
CA MET A 508 26.86 -27.00 4.02
C MET A 508 28.33 -27.50 4.05
N VAL A 509 28.79 -28.19 5.11
CA VAL A 509 30.26 -28.28 5.40
C VAL A 509 31.03 -29.37 4.63
N ARG A 510 30.38 -30.42 4.10
CA ARG A 510 31.07 -31.63 3.57
C ARG A 510 31.78 -31.53 2.21
N PHE A 511 31.73 -30.37 1.52
CA PHE A 511 31.88 -30.33 0.05
C PHE A 511 33.15 -29.66 -0.53
N LEU A 512 34.06 -29.16 0.30
CA LEU A 512 35.02 -28.09 -0.08
C LEU A 512 36.50 -28.47 0.12
N LYS A 513 37.43 -27.95 -0.70
CA LYS A 513 38.89 -28.18 -0.65
C LYS A 513 39.65 -26.86 -0.76
N GLN A 514 40.54 -26.53 0.17
CA GLN A 514 41.30 -25.28 0.10
C GLN A 514 42.49 -25.35 -0.88
N PHE A 515 42.72 -24.25 -1.60
CA PHE A 515 43.99 -23.88 -2.23
C PHE A 515 44.52 -22.61 -1.54
N SER A 516 45.63 -22.73 -0.82
CA SER A 516 46.26 -21.70 0.01
C SER A 516 46.62 -20.43 -0.77
N PRO A 517 47.23 -20.49 -1.98
CA PRO A 517 47.64 -19.27 -2.72
C PRO A 517 46.49 -18.32 -3.10
N LEU A 518 45.24 -18.76 -2.96
CA LEU A 518 44.04 -17.99 -3.30
C LEU A 518 43.14 -17.69 -2.10
N PHE A 519 43.42 -18.25 -0.91
CA PHE A 519 42.50 -18.27 0.25
C PHE A 519 41.08 -18.73 -0.12
N ARG A 520 40.97 -19.71 -1.04
CA ARG A 520 39.69 -20.18 -1.57
C ARG A 520 39.57 -21.69 -1.47
N PHE A 521 38.36 -22.14 -1.15
CA PHE A 521 37.96 -23.52 -1.32
C PHE A 521 37.26 -23.73 -2.67
N VAL A 522 37.57 -24.83 -3.34
CA VAL A 522 36.91 -25.31 -4.56
C VAL A 522 36.29 -26.70 -4.31
N ARG A 523 35.49 -27.20 -5.26
CA ARG A 523 34.87 -28.53 -5.13
C ARG A 523 35.86 -29.66 -5.34
N THR A 524 35.48 -30.84 -4.85
CA THR A 524 36.22 -32.08 -5.07
C THR A 524 36.07 -32.65 -6.48
N VAL A 525 36.93 -33.60 -6.86
CA VAL A 525 36.82 -34.34 -8.12
C VAL A 525 35.70 -35.38 -8.00
N LEU A 526 35.07 -35.73 -9.13
CA LEU A 526 33.80 -36.49 -9.17
C LEU A 526 33.78 -37.76 -8.28
N PRO A 527 34.81 -38.64 -8.26
CA PRO A 527 34.77 -39.88 -7.47
C PRO A 527 34.70 -39.66 -5.94
N PHE A 528 35.07 -38.48 -5.47
CA PHE A 528 35.05 -38.10 -4.05
C PHE A 528 33.90 -37.12 -3.72
N SER A 529 33.00 -36.87 -4.67
CA SER A 529 31.85 -35.97 -4.51
C SER A 529 30.62 -36.73 -4.01
N GLN A 530 30.43 -36.76 -2.69
CA GLN A 530 29.22 -37.34 -2.07
C GLN A 530 28.00 -36.46 -2.33
N GLU A 531 27.27 -36.68 -3.42
CA GLU A 531 26.06 -35.91 -3.71
C GLU A 531 24.95 -36.16 -2.68
N PHE A 532 24.20 -35.11 -2.34
CA PHE A 532 23.02 -35.18 -1.50
C PHE A 532 21.88 -34.39 -2.14
N GLN A 533 20.75 -35.06 -2.40
CA GLN A 533 19.57 -34.45 -3.02
C GLN A 533 18.99 -33.36 -2.10
N ARG A 534 18.83 -32.14 -2.63
CA ARG A 534 18.22 -31.01 -1.91
C ARG A 534 16.87 -30.69 -2.53
N ASP A 535 15.85 -30.54 -1.67
CA ASP A 535 14.54 -30.09 -2.12
C ASP A 535 14.63 -28.69 -2.73
N LYS A 536 14.07 -28.53 -3.93
CA LYS A 536 14.06 -27.26 -4.63
C LYS A 536 12.87 -26.43 -4.14
N PRO A 537 13.07 -25.22 -3.59
CA PRO A 537 11.96 -24.40 -3.12
C PRO A 537 11.06 -24.00 -4.30
N PRO A 538 9.71 -24.07 -4.18
CA PRO A 538 8.80 -23.59 -5.21
C PRO A 538 9.00 -22.10 -5.54
N ASN A 539 8.77 -21.76 -6.80
CA ASN A 539 8.97 -20.42 -7.34
C ASN A 539 8.01 -19.41 -6.69
N ALA A 540 8.55 -18.41 -5.99
CA ALA A 540 7.80 -17.26 -5.50
C ALA A 540 7.56 -16.22 -6.59
N GLN A 541 6.55 -15.36 -6.41
CA GLN A 541 6.38 -14.17 -7.26
C GLN A 541 7.60 -13.23 -7.11
N PRO A 542 8.06 -12.55 -8.18
CA PRO A 542 9.29 -11.74 -8.15
C PRO A 542 9.36 -10.67 -7.05
N GLN A 543 8.22 -10.13 -6.63
CA GLN A 543 8.13 -9.15 -5.53
C GLN A 543 8.62 -9.68 -4.16
N TYR A 544 8.65 -11.00 -3.96
CA TYR A 544 9.22 -11.65 -2.75
C TYR A 544 10.70 -12.03 -2.92
N LEU A 545 11.31 -11.62 -4.05
CA LEU A 545 12.70 -11.90 -4.42
C LEU A 545 13.41 -10.55 -4.67
N TYR A 546 13.78 -10.24 -5.91
CA TYR A 546 14.45 -8.99 -6.29
C TYR A 546 13.50 -7.98 -6.97
N GLY A 547 12.18 -8.09 -6.76
CA GLY A 547 11.17 -7.17 -7.28
C GLY A 547 10.58 -7.60 -8.62
N SER A 548 11.41 -7.81 -9.66
CA SER A 548 10.96 -8.12 -11.03
C SER A 548 11.66 -9.34 -11.64
N LYS A 549 11.11 -9.88 -12.75
CA LYS A 549 11.76 -10.98 -13.49
C LYS A 549 13.17 -10.58 -13.98
N THR A 550 13.32 -9.35 -14.46
CA THR A 550 14.60 -8.80 -14.94
C THR A 550 15.61 -8.68 -13.82
N LEU A 551 15.20 -8.18 -12.66
CA LEU A 551 16.08 -8.06 -11.49
C LEU A 551 16.44 -9.45 -10.93
N ASN A 552 15.49 -10.39 -10.89
CA ASN A 552 15.78 -11.78 -10.52
C ASN A 552 16.87 -12.40 -11.42
N LEU A 553 16.81 -12.17 -12.73
CA LEU A 553 17.83 -12.64 -13.67
C LEU A 553 19.18 -11.94 -13.42
N ALA A 554 19.18 -10.61 -13.30
CA ALA A 554 20.40 -9.82 -13.06
C ALA A 554 21.11 -10.23 -11.77
N TYR A 555 20.41 -10.28 -10.63
CA TYR A 555 20.98 -10.71 -9.36
C TYR A 555 21.35 -12.20 -9.37
N SER A 556 20.59 -13.07 -10.03
CA SER A 556 20.99 -14.48 -10.19
C SER A 556 22.31 -14.61 -10.96
N SER A 557 22.53 -13.79 -11.98
CA SER A 557 23.79 -13.75 -12.74
C SER A 557 24.94 -13.16 -11.91
N ILE A 558 24.73 -12.04 -11.21
CA ILE A 558 25.73 -11.44 -10.30
C ILE A 558 26.17 -12.46 -9.23
N TYR A 559 25.21 -13.10 -8.56
CA TYR A 559 25.50 -14.10 -7.53
C TYR A 559 25.91 -15.47 -8.09
N SER A 560 25.87 -15.70 -9.41
CA SER A 560 26.41 -16.92 -10.02
C SER A 560 27.93 -16.99 -9.88
N LEU A 561 28.61 -15.83 -9.91
CA LEU A 561 30.06 -15.69 -9.76
C LEU A 561 30.59 -16.24 -8.42
N TYR A 562 29.72 -16.34 -7.41
CA TYR A 562 30.02 -16.80 -6.06
C TYR A 562 29.71 -18.30 -5.84
N ARG A 563 29.19 -19.02 -6.84
CA ARG A 563 28.76 -20.43 -6.66
C ARG A 563 29.87 -21.47 -6.76
N ASN A 564 30.98 -21.12 -7.39
CA ASN A 564 32.04 -22.06 -7.78
C ASN A 564 33.20 -22.15 -6.75
N PHE A 565 33.18 -21.33 -5.70
CA PHE A 565 34.20 -21.33 -4.65
C PHE A 565 33.62 -20.87 -3.30
N VAL A 566 34.36 -21.09 -2.21
CA VAL A 566 34.15 -20.45 -0.89
C VAL A 566 35.44 -19.71 -0.51
N GLY A 567 35.36 -18.60 0.22
CA GLY A 567 36.52 -17.74 0.53
C GLY A 567 36.09 -16.45 1.24
N PRO A 568 36.95 -15.42 1.36
CA PRO A 568 36.70 -14.22 2.17
C PRO A 568 35.29 -13.58 2.06
N PRO A 569 34.69 -13.34 0.87
CA PRO A 569 33.35 -12.76 0.80
C PRO A 569 32.26 -13.65 1.41
N HIS A 570 32.44 -14.97 1.35
CA HIS A 570 31.52 -15.95 1.93
C HIS A 570 31.68 -16.05 3.44
N ILE A 571 32.92 -16.14 3.93
CA ILE A 571 33.20 -16.23 5.37
C ILE A 571 32.77 -14.93 6.07
N LYS A 572 33.02 -13.76 5.49
CA LYS A 572 32.52 -12.47 6.01
C LYS A 572 30.99 -12.41 6.06
N ALA A 573 30.29 -12.91 5.04
CA ALA A 573 28.83 -13.00 5.07
C ALA A 573 28.32 -13.99 6.14
N ILE A 574 29.02 -15.11 6.36
CA ILE A 574 28.73 -16.06 7.44
C ILE A 574 28.92 -15.39 8.80
N CYS A 575 30.06 -14.73 9.06
CA CYS A 575 30.32 -14.04 10.33
C CYS A 575 29.22 -13.03 10.68
N ARG A 576 28.81 -12.20 9.72
CA ARG A 576 27.69 -11.23 9.85
C ARG A 576 26.37 -11.85 10.24
N LEU A 577 26.01 -12.97 9.59
CA LEU A 577 24.71 -13.61 9.75
C LEU A 577 24.63 -14.51 11.00
N LEU A 578 25.77 -15.01 11.48
CA LEU A 578 25.85 -15.86 12.68
C LEU A 578 26.10 -15.07 13.97
N GLY A 579 26.86 -13.98 13.89
CA GLY A 579 27.37 -13.25 15.05
C GLY A 579 28.23 -14.13 15.98
N TYR A 580 28.66 -13.58 17.13
CA TYR A 580 29.50 -14.32 18.08
C TYR A 580 28.87 -15.65 18.54
N GLN A 581 27.57 -15.66 18.84
CA GLN A 581 26.88 -16.86 19.31
C GLN A 581 26.84 -17.97 18.24
N GLY A 582 26.50 -17.63 16.99
CA GLY A 582 26.48 -18.61 15.91
C GLY A 582 27.87 -19.12 15.56
N ILE A 583 28.88 -18.25 15.56
CA ILE A 583 30.29 -18.64 15.33
C ILE A 583 30.76 -19.59 16.44
N ALA A 584 30.51 -19.28 17.72
CA ALA A 584 30.90 -20.12 18.85
C ALA A 584 30.27 -21.52 18.78
N VAL A 585 28.96 -21.61 18.47
CA VAL A 585 28.27 -22.91 18.29
C VAL A 585 28.86 -23.69 17.12
N VAL A 586 29.13 -23.05 15.98
CA VAL A 586 29.75 -23.72 14.82
C VAL A 586 31.17 -24.22 15.16
N MET A 587 31.97 -23.44 15.88
CA MET A 587 33.31 -23.85 16.31
C MET A 587 33.27 -25.03 17.30
N GLU A 588 32.32 -25.05 18.24
CA GLU A 588 32.15 -26.16 19.18
C GLU A 588 31.71 -27.45 18.47
N GLU A 589 30.79 -27.36 17.50
CA GLU A 589 30.40 -28.52 16.68
C GLU A 589 31.54 -29.00 15.76
N LEU A 590 32.35 -28.09 15.21
CA LEU A 590 33.56 -28.47 14.46
C LEU A 590 34.59 -29.17 15.36
N LEU A 591 34.79 -28.72 16.60
CA LEU A 591 35.63 -29.42 17.57
C LEU A 591 35.12 -30.84 17.87
N LYS A 592 33.79 -31.03 18.00
CA LYS A 592 33.19 -32.37 18.17
C LYS A 592 33.41 -33.26 16.95
N VAL A 593 33.29 -32.73 15.73
CA VAL A 593 33.60 -33.46 14.49
C VAL A 593 35.08 -33.85 14.44
N VAL A 594 35.99 -32.92 14.73
CA VAL A 594 37.44 -33.19 14.77
C VAL A 594 37.77 -34.24 15.83
N LYS A 595 37.18 -34.16 17.04
CA LYS A 595 37.32 -35.18 18.09
C LYS A 595 36.85 -36.55 17.60
N SER A 596 35.67 -36.62 16.99
CA SER A 596 35.08 -37.86 16.49
C SER A 596 35.91 -38.51 15.38
N LEU A 597 36.54 -37.70 14.51
CA LEU A 597 37.43 -38.22 13.46
C LEU A 597 38.77 -38.66 14.05
N LEU A 598 39.41 -37.83 14.89
CA LEU A 598 40.72 -38.11 15.47
C LEU A 598 40.70 -39.30 16.43
N GLN A 599 39.66 -39.47 17.24
CA GLN A 599 39.55 -40.57 18.22
C GLN A 599 38.80 -41.80 17.68
N GLY A 600 38.08 -41.65 16.57
CA GLY A 600 37.38 -42.74 15.88
C GLY A 600 38.18 -43.28 14.70
N THR A 601 37.77 -42.91 13.50
CA THR A 601 38.31 -43.50 12.25
C THR A 601 39.81 -43.24 12.08
N ILE A 602 40.30 -42.02 12.30
CA ILE A 602 41.72 -41.72 12.08
C ILE A 602 42.59 -42.51 13.06
N LEU A 603 42.21 -42.59 14.36
CA LEU A 603 42.95 -43.42 15.33
C LEU A 603 43.00 -44.89 14.92
N GLN A 604 41.87 -45.44 14.44
CA GLN A 604 41.81 -46.83 13.99
C GLN A 604 42.78 -47.09 12.82
N TYR A 605 42.77 -46.25 11.78
CA TYR A 605 43.69 -46.40 10.65
C TYR A 605 45.14 -46.09 11.03
N VAL A 606 45.42 -45.18 11.97
CA VAL A 606 46.78 -44.95 12.49
C VAL A 606 47.31 -46.19 13.20
N LYS A 607 46.49 -46.85 14.03
CA LYS A 607 46.87 -48.13 14.67
C LYS A 607 47.14 -49.22 13.65
N THR A 608 46.23 -49.42 12.68
CA THR A 608 46.40 -50.41 11.60
C THR A 608 47.67 -50.14 10.78
N LEU A 609 47.86 -48.90 10.32
CA LEU A 609 49.01 -48.56 9.47
C LEU A 609 50.33 -48.56 10.23
N MET A 610 50.35 -48.30 11.54
CA MET A 610 51.57 -48.42 12.35
C MET A 610 52.02 -49.87 12.54
N GLU A 611 51.11 -50.86 12.46
CA GLU A 611 51.49 -52.26 12.39
C GLU A 611 52.01 -52.68 11.01
N VAL A 612 51.50 -52.06 9.93
CA VAL A 612 51.97 -52.24 8.54
C VAL A 612 53.30 -51.51 8.28
N MET A 613 53.64 -50.47 9.04
CA MET A 613 54.91 -49.75 8.92
C MET A 613 56.12 -50.68 9.20
N PRO A 614 57.23 -50.54 8.44
CA PRO A 614 58.45 -51.28 8.70
C PRO A 614 58.98 -50.91 10.10
N LYS A 615 59.15 -51.88 11.00
CA LYS A 615 59.48 -51.62 12.42
C LYS A 615 60.73 -50.73 12.59
N ILE A 616 61.69 -50.85 11.67
CA ILE A 616 62.92 -50.04 11.61
C ILE A 616 63.14 -49.63 10.15
N CYS A 617 63.27 -48.33 9.87
CA CYS A 617 63.60 -47.82 8.54
C CYS A 617 64.72 -46.77 8.61
N ARG A 618 65.96 -47.22 8.38
CA ARG A 618 67.15 -46.36 8.34
C ARG A 618 67.11 -45.40 7.17
N LEU A 619 67.72 -44.22 7.33
CA LEU A 619 68.06 -43.34 6.21
C LEU A 619 69.39 -43.82 5.60
N PRO A 620 69.43 -44.32 4.34
CA PRO A 620 70.68 -44.79 3.75
C PRO A 620 71.64 -43.63 3.52
N ARG A 621 72.95 -43.90 3.59
CA ARG A 621 73.97 -42.85 3.44
C ARG A 621 74.06 -42.32 1.99
N HIS A 622 74.71 -41.18 1.80
CA HIS A 622 74.79 -40.51 0.50
C HIS A 622 75.48 -41.36 -0.59
N GLU A 623 76.38 -42.27 -0.19
CA GLU A 623 77.14 -43.15 -1.08
C GLU A 623 76.26 -44.18 -1.83
N TYR A 624 75.06 -44.48 -1.33
CA TYR A 624 74.08 -45.34 -2.02
C TYR A 624 73.46 -44.65 -3.26
N GLY A 625 73.57 -43.32 -3.36
CA GLY A 625 72.97 -42.51 -4.44
C GLY A 625 71.45 -42.39 -4.36
N SER A 626 70.92 -41.29 -4.89
CA SER A 626 69.49 -41.00 -4.88
C SER A 626 68.60 -42.03 -5.61
N PRO A 627 69.03 -42.72 -6.69
CA PRO A 627 68.24 -43.81 -7.29
C PRO A 627 68.09 -45.02 -6.36
N GLY A 628 69.19 -45.47 -5.72
CA GLY A 628 69.19 -46.58 -4.77
C GLY A 628 68.41 -46.27 -3.50
N ILE A 629 68.43 -45.02 -3.04
CA ILE A 629 67.61 -44.54 -1.92
C ILE A 629 66.11 -44.53 -2.28
N LEU A 630 65.75 -44.09 -3.50
CA LEU A 630 64.38 -44.17 -3.98
C LEU A 630 63.90 -45.63 -4.06
N GLU A 631 64.71 -46.54 -4.60
CA GLU A 631 64.38 -47.97 -4.65
C GLU A 631 64.20 -48.57 -3.25
N PHE A 632 65.10 -48.25 -2.31
CA PHE A 632 65.04 -48.68 -0.92
C PHE A 632 63.74 -48.26 -0.25
N PHE A 633 63.36 -46.97 -0.30
CA PHE A 633 62.10 -46.51 0.28
C PHE A 633 60.88 -47.13 -0.43
N HIS A 634 60.95 -47.34 -1.75
CA HIS A 634 59.91 -48.03 -2.50
C HIS A 634 59.75 -49.52 -2.13
N HIS A 635 60.75 -50.14 -1.50
CA HIS A 635 60.66 -51.50 -0.97
C HIS A 635 60.17 -51.47 0.49
N GLN A 636 60.78 -50.64 1.35
CA GLN A 636 60.43 -50.52 2.77
C GLN A 636 58.99 -50.02 3.02
N LEU A 637 58.46 -49.18 2.13
CA LEU A 637 57.13 -48.57 2.27
C LEU A 637 56.08 -49.20 1.34
N LYS A 638 56.38 -50.35 0.72
CA LYS A 638 55.53 -50.98 -0.29
C LYS A 638 54.09 -51.17 0.20
N ASP A 639 53.91 -51.71 1.40
CA ASP A 639 52.59 -52.05 1.94
C ASP A 639 51.76 -50.80 2.31
N ILE A 640 52.42 -49.65 2.52
CA ILE A 640 51.75 -48.34 2.67
C ILE A 640 51.39 -47.75 1.30
N VAL A 641 52.25 -47.91 0.28
CA VAL A 641 52.01 -47.46 -1.10
C VAL A 641 50.83 -48.20 -1.73
N GLU A 642 50.72 -49.51 -1.48
CA GLU A 642 49.67 -50.39 -2.03
C GLU A 642 48.36 -50.41 -1.19
N TYR A 643 48.30 -49.68 -0.06
CA TYR A 643 47.14 -49.67 0.83
C TYR A 643 45.92 -48.98 0.20
N ALA A 644 44.95 -49.79 -0.24
CA ALA A 644 43.80 -49.35 -1.06
C ALA A 644 42.99 -48.19 -0.45
N GLU A 645 42.78 -48.21 0.87
CA GLU A 645 41.92 -47.23 1.57
C GLU A 645 42.67 -45.95 2.01
N LEU A 646 43.97 -45.82 1.70
CA LEU A 646 44.80 -44.69 2.12
C LEU A 646 44.25 -43.37 1.56
N LYS A 647 43.85 -43.36 0.28
CA LYS A 647 43.28 -42.18 -0.37
C LYS A 647 41.80 -42.00 -0.05
N THR A 648 41.00 -43.07 -0.13
CA THR A 648 39.53 -42.99 0.00
C THR A 648 39.06 -42.72 1.42
N VAL A 649 39.79 -43.20 2.44
CA VAL A 649 39.40 -43.06 3.85
C VAL A 649 40.40 -42.21 4.63
N CYS A 650 41.69 -42.54 4.64
CA CYS A 650 42.65 -41.85 5.51
C CYS A 650 42.85 -40.38 5.10
N PHE A 651 43.18 -40.12 3.83
CA PHE A 651 43.37 -38.76 3.33
C PHE A 651 42.07 -37.96 3.31
N GLN A 652 40.92 -38.61 3.08
CA GLN A 652 39.62 -37.94 3.15
C GLN A 652 39.27 -37.48 4.57
N ASN A 653 39.45 -38.33 5.59
CA ASN A 653 39.20 -37.97 6.99
C ASN A 653 40.17 -36.89 7.49
N LEU A 654 41.46 -36.98 7.13
CA LEU A 654 42.45 -35.95 7.46
C LEU A 654 42.12 -34.61 6.78
N ARG A 655 41.73 -34.62 5.51
CA ARG A 655 41.23 -33.42 4.81
C ARG A 655 40.05 -32.79 5.55
N GLU A 656 39.09 -33.56 6.06
CA GLU A 656 37.95 -33.02 6.79
C GLU A 656 38.38 -32.32 8.10
N VAL A 657 39.33 -32.91 8.84
CA VAL A 657 39.94 -32.28 10.03
C VAL A 657 40.64 -30.96 9.67
N GLY A 658 41.48 -30.95 8.63
CA GLY A 658 42.21 -29.73 8.26
C GLY A 658 41.31 -28.65 7.66
N ASN A 659 40.26 -29.03 6.92
CA ASN A 659 39.23 -28.09 6.46
C ASN A 659 38.46 -27.45 7.64
N ALA A 660 38.14 -28.22 8.68
CA ALA A 660 37.50 -27.69 9.89
C ALA A 660 38.41 -26.69 10.61
N LEU A 661 39.69 -27.02 10.76
CA LEU A 661 40.71 -26.16 11.33
C LEU A 661 40.88 -24.84 10.53
N LEU A 662 40.99 -24.96 9.21
CA LEU A 662 41.09 -23.83 8.28
C LEU A 662 39.84 -22.94 8.32
N PHE A 663 38.65 -23.52 8.47
CA PHE A 663 37.42 -22.76 8.62
C PHE A 663 37.41 -21.94 9.92
N CYS A 664 37.89 -22.50 11.04
CA CYS A 664 38.06 -21.77 12.29
C CYS A 664 39.02 -20.58 12.12
N LEU A 665 40.20 -20.81 11.54
CA LEU A 665 41.22 -19.77 11.29
C LEU A 665 40.68 -18.63 10.41
N LEU A 666 40.03 -18.96 9.29
CA LEU A 666 39.49 -17.97 8.35
C LEU A 666 38.29 -17.22 8.94
N SER A 667 37.51 -17.86 9.81
CA SER A 667 36.39 -17.22 10.51
C SER A 667 36.88 -16.21 11.54
N GLU A 668 37.91 -16.53 12.31
CA GLU A 668 38.56 -15.58 13.24
C GLU A 668 39.15 -14.39 12.48
N GLN A 669 39.92 -14.63 11.41
CA GLN A 669 40.48 -13.56 10.57
C GLN A 669 39.39 -12.64 9.99
N SER A 670 38.25 -13.22 9.57
CA SER A 670 37.12 -12.45 9.03
C SER A 670 36.39 -11.66 10.11
N LEU A 671 36.31 -12.21 11.33
CA LEU A 671 35.72 -11.55 12.49
C LEU A 671 36.59 -10.38 12.96
N SER A 672 37.91 -10.56 13.10
CA SER A 672 38.82 -9.45 13.46
C SER A 672 38.79 -8.31 12.44
N GLN A 673 38.65 -8.62 11.14
CA GLN A 673 38.46 -7.61 10.09
C GLN A 673 37.11 -6.88 10.15
N GLU A 674 36.10 -7.49 10.76
CA GLU A 674 34.80 -6.85 10.98
C GLU A 674 34.84 -5.98 12.23
N GLU A 675 35.31 -6.53 13.35
CA GLU A 675 35.47 -5.85 14.63
C GLU A 675 36.32 -4.58 14.50
N VAL A 676 37.44 -4.63 13.76
CA VAL A 676 38.28 -3.43 13.56
C VAL A 676 37.58 -2.37 12.72
N CYS A 677 36.72 -2.76 11.75
CA CYS A 677 35.88 -1.81 11.04
C CYS A 677 34.85 -1.17 11.98
N ASP A 678 34.22 -1.93 12.86
CA ASP A 678 33.24 -1.41 13.83
C ASP A 678 33.91 -0.45 14.81
N LEU A 679 35.09 -0.80 15.35
CA LEU A 679 35.89 0.06 16.23
C LEU A 679 36.30 1.37 15.54
N LEU A 680 36.67 1.33 14.26
CA LEU A 680 37.00 2.54 13.49
C LEU A 680 35.79 3.48 13.31
N HIS A 681 34.56 2.95 13.20
CA HIS A 681 33.35 3.77 13.18
C HIS A 681 32.92 4.25 14.57
N ALA A 682 33.20 3.47 15.63
CA ALA A 682 32.91 3.83 17.01
C ALA A 682 33.88 4.89 17.57
N ALA A 683 35.14 4.88 17.12
CA ALA A 683 36.22 5.71 17.66
C ALA A 683 35.88 7.20 17.91
N PRO A 684 35.23 7.94 16.99
CA PRO A 684 34.86 9.35 17.22
C PRO A 684 33.87 9.55 18.38
N PHE A 685 33.02 8.56 18.64
CA PHE A 685 31.98 8.60 19.68
C PHE A 685 32.50 8.14 21.05
N GLN A 686 33.61 7.40 21.06
CA GLN A 686 34.32 6.88 22.23
C GLN A 686 35.58 7.70 22.58
N ASN A 687 35.71 8.91 22.00
CA ASN A 687 36.84 9.83 22.20
C ASN A 687 38.23 9.25 21.80
N ILE A 688 38.26 8.31 20.85
CA ILE A 688 39.50 7.74 20.31
C ILE A 688 39.92 8.55 19.08
N LEU A 689 41.06 9.24 19.17
CA LEU A 689 41.58 10.11 18.12
C LEU A 689 42.91 9.59 17.56
N PRO A 690 43.12 9.62 16.22
CA PRO A 690 44.39 9.22 15.63
C PRO A 690 45.50 10.22 15.96
N ARG A 691 46.75 9.75 15.97
CA ARG A 691 47.93 10.60 16.21
C ARG A 691 48.03 11.69 15.13
N VAL A 692 48.00 12.94 15.56
CA VAL A 692 48.03 14.12 14.67
C VAL A 692 49.46 14.50 14.31
N HIS A 693 49.67 14.98 13.08
CA HIS A 693 50.92 15.59 12.64
C HIS A 693 51.26 16.85 13.44
N VAL A 694 52.46 16.90 14.00
CA VAL A 694 52.99 17.99 14.84
C VAL A 694 54.03 18.76 14.04
N LYS A 695 53.86 20.08 13.92
CA LYS A 695 54.84 20.95 13.26
C LYS A 695 55.98 21.32 14.21
N GLU A 696 57.09 21.77 13.67
CA GLU A 696 58.22 22.25 14.46
C GLU A 696 57.78 23.39 15.40
N GLY A 697 58.16 23.29 16.69
CA GLY A 697 57.69 24.19 17.76
C GLY A 697 56.36 23.79 18.44
N GLU A 698 55.58 22.86 17.90
CA GLU A 698 54.37 22.35 18.56
C GLU A 698 54.67 21.15 19.49
N ARG A 699 53.85 20.95 20.54
CA ARG A 699 53.88 19.73 21.38
C ARG A 699 52.67 18.84 21.08
N LEU A 700 52.90 17.53 20.97
CA LEU A 700 51.86 16.54 20.65
C LEU A 700 50.68 16.63 21.65
N ASP A 701 50.96 16.61 22.95
CA ASP A 701 49.91 16.58 24.00
C ASP A 701 49.01 17.82 23.95
N ALA A 702 49.60 19.00 23.70
CA ALA A 702 48.86 20.25 23.57
C ALA A 702 47.95 20.25 22.32
N LYS A 703 48.39 19.59 21.24
CA LYS A 703 47.63 19.46 20.00
C LYS A 703 46.51 18.40 20.10
N MET A 704 46.79 17.27 20.75
CA MET A 704 45.79 16.23 21.05
C MET A 704 44.67 16.77 21.95
N LYS A 705 44.99 17.48 23.04
CA LYS A 705 43.98 18.11 23.91
C LYS A 705 43.10 19.13 23.19
N ARG A 706 43.65 19.91 22.25
CA ARG A 706 42.86 20.82 21.40
C ARG A 706 41.92 20.06 20.45
N LEU A 707 42.33 18.90 19.96
CA LEU A 707 41.51 18.06 19.08
C LEU A 707 40.40 17.33 19.86
N GLU A 708 40.71 16.83 21.05
CA GLU A 708 39.75 16.28 22.01
C GLU A 708 38.68 17.31 22.38
N ALA A 709 39.07 18.54 22.73
CA ALA A 709 38.14 19.64 22.98
C ALA A 709 37.22 19.94 21.77
N LYS A 710 37.75 19.82 20.54
CA LYS A 710 36.96 20.00 19.30
C LYS A 710 35.90 18.90 19.11
N TYR A 711 36.20 17.65 19.48
CA TYR A 711 35.31 16.51 19.29
C TYR A 711 34.52 16.10 20.54
N THR A 712 34.69 16.78 21.67
CA THR A 712 33.99 16.51 22.95
C THR A 712 32.46 16.44 22.78
N ALA A 713 31.88 17.21 21.85
CA ALA A 713 30.45 17.18 21.56
C ALA A 713 29.93 15.87 20.92
N LEU A 714 30.83 15.03 20.38
CA LEU A 714 30.50 13.71 19.82
C LEU A 714 30.66 12.58 20.85
N HIS A 715 31.27 12.84 22.02
CA HIS A 715 31.54 11.82 23.02
C HIS A 715 30.22 11.38 23.68
N MET A 716 29.74 10.18 23.33
CA MET A 716 28.34 9.80 23.55
C MET A 716 27.98 9.60 25.02
N VAL A 717 28.81 8.89 25.80
CA VAL A 717 28.48 8.58 27.20
C VAL A 717 28.40 9.86 28.06
N PRO A 718 29.39 10.78 28.06
CA PRO A 718 29.28 12.02 28.83
C PRO A 718 28.16 12.96 28.34
N LEU A 719 27.81 12.92 27.05
CA LEU A 719 26.68 13.69 26.52
C LEU A 719 25.34 13.19 27.09
N ILE A 720 25.15 11.86 27.14
CA ILE A 720 23.96 11.22 27.73
C ILE A 720 23.97 11.36 29.26
N GLU A 721 25.12 11.29 29.93
CA GLU A 721 25.21 11.55 31.38
C GLU A 721 24.81 12.98 31.77
N ARG A 722 25.00 13.96 30.86
CA ARG A 722 24.62 15.35 31.10
C ARG A 722 23.15 15.66 30.79
N LEU A 723 22.53 14.95 29.85
CA LEU A 723 21.22 15.33 29.26
C LEU A 723 20.14 14.24 29.33
N GLY A 724 20.53 12.99 29.61
CA GLY A 724 19.67 11.82 29.57
C GLY A 724 19.10 11.40 30.94
N THR A 725 18.15 10.49 30.90
CA THR A 725 17.58 9.86 32.09
C THR A 725 18.51 8.78 32.67
N PRO A 726 18.36 8.38 33.95
CA PRO A 726 19.15 7.29 34.54
C PRO A 726 19.11 5.99 33.72
N GLN A 727 17.96 5.67 33.11
CA GLN A 727 17.80 4.51 32.24
C GLN A 727 18.63 4.64 30.96
N GLN A 728 18.63 5.82 30.33
CA GLN A 728 19.44 6.09 29.13
C GLN A 728 20.94 6.03 29.45
N ILE A 729 21.36 6.50 30.62
CA ILE A 729 22.76 6.44 31.08
C ILE A 729 23.21 4.98 31.27
N ALA A 730 22.40 4.14 31.91
CA ALA A 730 22.71 2.71 32.08
C ALA A 730 22.88 2.02 30.72
N ILE A 731 21.90 2.18 29.82
CA ILE A 731 21.91 1.61 28.46
C ILE A 731 23.12 2.13 27.65
N ALA A 732 23.46 3.42 27.77
CA ALA A 732 24.60 4.00 27.05
C ALA A 732 25.95 3.44 27.54
N ARG A 733 26.11 3.21 28.85
CA ARG A 733 27.32 2.61 29.43
C ARG A 733 27.48 1.15 29.02
N GLU A 734 26.39 0.36 29.03
CA GLU A 734 26.40 -1.02 28.54
C GLU A 734 26.69 -1.09 27.04
N GLY A 735 26.05 -0.23 26.23
CA GLY A 735 26.27 -0.15 24.79
C GLY A 735 27.70 0.26 24.43
N ASP A 736 28.30 1.20 25.15
CA ASP A 736 29.71 1.59 25.00
C ASP A 736 30.67 0.43 25.33
N LEU A 737 30.41 -0.28 26.43
CA LEU A 737 31.19 -1.46 26.83
C LEU A 737 31.16 -2.54 25.74
N LEU A 738 29.96 -2.92 25.29
CA LEU A 738 29.74 -3.86 24.20
C LEU A 738 30.29 -3.38 22.85
N THR A 739 30.64 -2.10 22.70
CA THR A 739 31.18 -1.55 21.45
C THR A 739 32.72 -1.57 21.43
N LYS A 740 33.37 -1.24 22.55
CA LYS A 740 34.85 -1.23 22.66
C LYS A 740 35.46 -2.60 22.95
N GLU A 741 34.73 -3.48 23.63
CA GLU A 741 35.20 -4.83 23.95
C GLU A 741 34.94 -5.78 22.77
N ARG A 742 36.00 -6.04 22.00
CA ARG A 742 36.03 -6.92 20.81
C ARG A 742 37.16 -7.93 20.96
N LEU A 743 37.06 -9.08 20.28
CA LEU A 743 38.08 -10.13 20.36
C LEU A 743 39.43 -9.63 19.79
N CYS A 744 39.40 -8.87 18.68
CA CYS A 744 40.59 -8.27 18.09
C CYS A 744 41.38 -7.31 19.01
N CYS A 745 40.83 -6.91 20.17
CA CYS A 745 41.51 -6.09 21.17
C CYS A 745 42.55 -6.88 22.01
N GLY A 746 42.60 -8.22 21.92
CA GLY A 746 43.63 -9.01 22.62
C GLY A 746 43.35 -10.51 22.81
N LEU A 747 42.33 -11.08 22.16
CA LEU A 747 41.93 -12.48 22.30
C LEU A 747 42.08 -13.22 20.98
N SER A 748 42.57 -14.47 21.01
CA SER A 748 42.60 -15.37 19.85
C SER A 748 41.83 -16.65 20.13
N ILE A 749 41.03 -17.09 19.15
CA ILE A 749 40.21 -18.31 19.28
C ILE A 749 41.03 -19.53 18.83
N PHE A 750 41.83 -19.39 17.77
CA PHE A 750 42.53 -20.47 17.10
C PHE A 750 43.55 -21.18 18.02
N GLU A 751 44.21 -20.45 18.92
CA GLU A 751 45.07 -21.02 19.96
C GLU A 751 44.29 -21.94 20.92
N VAL A 752 43.08 -21.54 21.32
CA VAL A 752 42.18 -22.34 22.17
C VAL A 752 41.69 -23.58 21.41
N ILE A 753 41.36 -23.45 20.12
CA ILE A 753 40.99 -24.58 19.24
C ILE A 753 42.14 -25.60 19.18
N LEU A 754 43.36 -25.17 18.87
CA LEU A 754 44.54 -26.03 18.82
C LEU A 754 44.83 -26.70 20.17
N THR A 755 44.72 -25.95 21.27
CA THR A 755 44.92 -26.48 22.63
C THR A 755 43.89 -27.54 23.00
N ARG A 756 42.62 -27.38 22.61
CA ARG A 756 41.59 -28.41 22.83
C ARG A 756 41.80 -29.64 21.94
N ILE A 757 42.24 -29.47 20.70
CA ILE A 757 42.55 -30.60 19.80
C ILE A 757 43.74 -31.42 20.31
N ARG A 758 44.74 -30.79 20.96
CA ARG A 758 45.86 -31.50 21.60
C ARG A 758 45.39 -32.56 22.61
N GLY A 759 44.37 -32.23 23.40
CA GLY A 759 43.71 -33.15 24.34
C GLY A 759 42.78 -34.20 23.69
N TYR A 760 42.79 -34.33 22.36
CA TYR A 760 42.17 -35.46 21.66
C TYR A 760 43.21 -36.54 21.28
N LEU A 761 44.51 -36.24 21.42
CA LEU A 761 45.65 -37.06 20.99
C LEU A 761 46.33 -37.76 22.18
N ASP A 762 45.56 -38.27 23.14
CA ASP A 762 46.08 -38.88 24.38
C ASP A 762 46.49 -40.36 24.22
N ASP A 763 46.00 -41.05 23.18
CA ASP A 763 46.33 -42.45 22.93
C ASP A 763 47.86 -42.65 22.73
N PRO A 764 48.48 -43.68 23.35
CA PRO A 764 49.93 -43.87 23.28
C PRO A 764 50.46 -44.07 21.85
N ILE A 765 49.63 -44.55 20.89
CA ILE A 765 50.10 -44.78 19.51
C ILE A 765 50.60 -43.50 18.81
N TRP A 766 50.14 -42.33 19.23
CA TRP A 766 50.57 -41.05 18.64
C TRP A 766 52.05 -40.74 18.94
N ARG A 767 52.53 -41.13 20.12
CA ARG A 767 53.87 -40.84 20.65
C ARG A 767 54.82 -42.05 20.63
N GLY A 768 54.28 -43.26 20.58
CA GLY A 768 55.05 -44.49 20.67
C GLY A 768 55.60 -44.79 22.09
N PRO A 769 56.38 -45.87 22.23
CA PRO A 769 57.09 -46.19 23.47
C PRO A 769 58.23 -45.21 23.75
N LEU A 770 58.89 -45.33 24.92
CA LEU A 770 60.11 -44.58 25.21
C LEU A 770 61.27 -45.01 24.28
N PRO A 771 62.17 -44.08 23.90
CA PRO A 771 63.27 -44.38 22.98
C PRO A 771 64.36 -45.24 23.60
N SER A 772 64.87 -46.18 22.80
CA SER A 772 65.91 -47.16 23.15
C SER A 772 67.19 -46.51 23.68
N ASN A 773 67.61 -45.41 23.07
CA ASN A 773 68.79 -44.61 23.46
C ASN A 773 68.52 -43.62 24.60
N GLY A 774 67.30 -43.58 25.16
CA GLY A 774 66.89 -42.64 26.21
C GLY A 774 66.70 -41.19 25.76
N VAL A 775 66.94 -40.84 24.50
CA VAL A 775 66.86 -39.47 23.95
C VAL A 775 65.68 -39.30 22.99
N MET A 776 65.70 -39.99 21.84
CA MET A 776 64.67 -39.94 20.80
C MET A 776 64.78 -41.16 19.87
N HIS A 777 63.66 -41.57 19.26
CA HIS A 777 63.66 -42.58 18.21
C HIS A 777 64.42 -42.05 16.98
N VAL A 778 65.21 -42.91 16.33
CA VAL A 778 66.03 -42.54 15.17
C VAL A 778 65.69 -43.41 13.98
N ASP A 779 65.85 -44.72 14.10
CA ASP A 779 65.53 -45.66 13.01
C ASP A 779 64.12 -46.26 13.17
N GLU A 780 63.57 -46.23 14.39
CA GLU A 780 62.30 -46.85 14.77
C GLU A 780 61.09 -46.09 14.20
N CYS A 781 60.15 -46.82 13.56
CA CYS A 781 58.93 -46.24 12.99
C CYS A 781 57.73 -46.38 13.93
N VAL A 782 57.82 -45.76 15.11
CA VAL A 782 56.83 -45.89 16.19
C VAL A 782 56.12 -44.59 16.58
N GLU A 783 56.47 -43.46 15.95
CA GLU A 783 55.85 -42.15 16.17
C GLU A 783 54.98 -41.75 14.98
N PHE A 784 53.90 -40.98 15.20
CA PHE A 784 53.00 -40.56 14.12
C PHE A 784 53.72 -39.85 12.96
N HIS A 785 54.72 -39.01 13.22
CA HIS A 785 55.48 -38.35 12.14
C HIS A 785 56.17 -39.33 11.18
N ARG A 786 56.57 -40.54 11.63
CA ARG A 786 57.14 -41.58 10.77
C ARG A 786 56.10 -42.18 9.83
N LEU A 787 54.88 -42.39 10.31
CA LEU A 787 53.75 -42.78 9.46
C LEU A 787 53.39 -41.65 8.48
N TRP A 788 53.42 -40.38 8.92
CA TRP A 788 53.22 -39.24 8.02
C TRP A 788 54.31 -39.13 6.96
N SER A 789 55.58 -39.43 7.26
CA SER A 789 56.66 -39.52 6.26
C SER A 789 56.40 -40.59 5.20
N ALA A 790 55.80 -41.73 5.59
CA ALA A 790 55.38 -42.75 4.63
C ALA A 790 54.20 -42.27 3.76
N MET A 791 53.19 -41.62 4.36
CA MET A 791 52.10 -40.98 3.62
C MET A 791 52.60 -39.90 2.65
N GLN A 792 53.59 -39.11 3.08
CA GLN A 792 54.25 -38.10 2.27
C GLN A 792 55.01 -38.69 1.08
N PHE A 793 55.72 -39.80 1.30
CA PHE A 793 56.32 -40.55 0.21
C PHE A 793 55.25 -40.95 -0.83
N VAL A 794 54.13 -41.55 -0.39
CA VAL A 794 53.03 -41.93 -1.29
C VAL A 794 52.47 -40.75 -2.08
N TYR A 795 52.19 -39.61 -1.44
CA TYR A 795 51.55 -38.48 -2.13
C TYR A 795 52.51 -37.62 -2.98
N CYS A 796 53.83 -37.78 -2.76
CA CYS A 796 54.86 -37.20 -3.61
C CYS A 796 55.06 -37.96 -4.92
N ILE A 797 54.76 -39.27 -4.98
CA ILE A 797 54.87 -40.09 -6.20
C ILE A 797 54.15 -39.39 -7.38
N PRO A 798 54.82 -39.12 -8.51
CA PRO A 798 54.18 -38.59 -9.71
C PRO A 798 53.17 -39.58 -10.29
N VAL A 799 51.96 -39.10 -10.58
CA VAL A 799 50.89 -39.85 -11.26
C VAL A 799 50.87 -39.58 -12.77
N GLY A 800 50.12 -40.36 -13.53
CA GLY A 800 49.96 -40.19 -14.98
C GLY A 800 49.34 -38.85 -15.37
N ALA A 801 49.58 -38.41 -16.61
CA ALA A 801 49.15 -37.08 -17.08
C ALA A 801 47.62 -36.85 -17.11
N HIS A 802 46.83 -37.92 -17.02
CA HIS A 802 45.37 -37.90 -16.95
C HIS A 802 44.81 -38.36 -15.59
N GLU A 803 45.68 -38.58 -14.60
CA GLU A 803 45.30 -38.97 -13.25
C GLU A 803 45.30 -37.76 -12.31
N PHE A 804 44.37 -37.75 -11.34
CA PHE A 804 44.26 -36.64 -10.39
C PHE A 804 45.30 -36.74 -9.28
N THR A 805 46.06 -35.66 -9.08
CA THR A 805 47.08 -35.58 -8.01
C THR A 805 46.47 -35.44 -6.62
N VAL A 806 47.25 -35.63 -5.54
CA VAL A 806 46.74 -35.49 -4.16
C VAL A 806 46.20 -34.07 -3.91
N GLU A 807 46.87 -33.06 -4.43
CA GLU A 807 46.49 -31.65 -4.25
C GLU A 807 45.20 -31.31 -5.01
N GLN A 808 44.97 -31.93 -6.18
CA GLN A 808 43.66 -31.90 -6.85
C GLN A 808 42.60 -32.72 -6.09
N CYS A 809 42.98 -33.84 -5.46
CA CYS A 809 42.10 -34.79 -4.79
C CYS A 809 41.73 -34.43 -3.35
N PHE A 810 42.49 -33.58 -2.65
CA PHE A 810 42.20 -33.19 -1.26
C PHE A 810 42.43 -31.70 -0.95
N GLY A 811 43.27 -31.01 -1.72
CA GLY A 811 43.74 -29.66 -1.39
C GLY A 811 44.60 -29.63 -0.13
N ASP A 812 44.92 -28.43 0.34
CA ASP A 812 45.92 -28.26 1.42
C ASP A 812 45.40 -28.70 2.80
N GLY A 813 44.09 -28.91 2.94
CA GLY A 813 43.47 -29.43 4.16
C GLY A 813 44.05 -30.76 4.63
N LEU A 814 44.54 -31.60 3.71
CA LEU A 814 45.27 -32.83 4.07
C LEU A 814 46.56 -32.52 4.84
N ASN A 815 47.40 -31.63 4.30
CA ASN A 815 48.66 -31.22 4.91
C ASN A 815 48.44 -30.44 6.22
N TRP A 816 47.41 -29.59 6.28
CA TRP A 816 47.05 -28.88 7.51
C TRP A 816 46.72 -29.83 8.67
N ALA A 817 45.99 -30.93 8.43
CA ALA A 817 45.74 -31.92 9.48
C ALA A 817 46.99 -32.69 9.90
N GLY A 818 47.79 -33.19 8.95
CA GLY A 818 49.03 -33.92 9.25
C GLY A 818 50.03 -33.06 10.03
N CYS A 819 50.28 -31.84 9.57
CA CYS A 819 51.17 -30.89 10.24
C CYS A 819 50.62 -30.42 11.59
N MET A 820 49.31 -30.26 11.74
CA MET A 820 48.67 -30.00 13.04
C MET A 820 48.98 -31.11 14.05
N ILE A 821 48.73 -32.37 13.70
CA ILE A 821 48.99 -33.52 14.60
C ILE A 821 50.49 -33.56 14.98
N ILE A 822 51.40 -33.42 14.01
CA ILE A 822 52.85 -33.40 14.26
C ILE A 822 53.28 -32.24 15.17
N THR A 823 52.65 -31.06 15.03
CA THR A 823 52.94 -29.89 15.87
C THR A 823 52.45 -30.10 17.30
N LEU A 824 51.19 -30.53 17.48
CA LEU A 824 50.57 -30.73 18.80
C LEU A 824 51.22 -31.87 19.60
N LEU A 825 51.87 -32.82 18.92
CA LEU A 825 52.67 -33.90 19.53
C LEU A 825 54.14 -33.51 19.79
N GLY A 826 54.58 -32.31 19.40
CA GLY A 826 55.99 -31.90 19.53
C GLY A 826 56.97 -32.72 18.68
N GLN A 827 56.50 -33.24 17.54
CA GLN A 827 57.27 -34.12 16.65
C GLN A 827 57.93 -33.39 15.47
N HIS A 828 57.54 -32.15 15.16
CA HIS A 828 58.02 -31.35 14.02
C HIS A 828 59.55 -31.39 13.80
N ARG A 829 60.35 -31.08 14.83
CA ARG A 829 61.82 -31.10 14.71
C ARG A 829 62.40 -32.48 14.38
N ARG A 830 61.73 -33.58 14.78
CA ARG A 830 62.14 -34.95 14.45
C ARG A 830 61.75 -35.31 13.02
N PHE A 831 60.56 -34.89 12.59
CA PHE A 831 60.09 -35.03 11.21
C PHE A 831 61.06 -34.39 10.21
N ASP A 832 61.46 -33.13 10.41
CA ASP A 832 62.34 -32.40 9.48
C ASP A 832 63.71 -33.08 9.27
N ILE A 833 64.21 -33.76 10.30
CA ILE A 833 65.49 -34.47 10.29
C ILE A 833 65.34 -35.87 9.66
N LEU A 834 64.24 -36.56 9.96
CA LEU A 834 64.07 -38.00 9.73
C LEU A 834 63.19 -38.35 8.52
N ASP A 835 62.48 -37.39 7.91
CA ASP A 835 61.57 -37.65 6.80
C ASP A 835 62.25 -38.28 5.58
N PHE A 836 61.67 -39.39 5.09
CA PHE A 836 62.20 -40.18 3.98
C PHE A 836 62.32 -39.35 2.69
N SER A 837 61.32 -38.50 2.42
CA SER A 837 61.26 -37.69 1.21
C SER A 837 62.25 -36.52 1.28
N TYR A 838 62.35 -35.84 2.42
CA TYR A 838 63.33 -34.78 2.65
C TYR A 838 64.77 -35.32 2.55
N HIS A 839 65.02 -36.54 3.01
CA HIS A 839 66.30 -37.23 2.83
C HIS A 839 66.60 -37.54 1.36
N LEU A 840 65.64 -38.11 0.62
CA LEU A 840 65.79 -38.36 -0.82
C LEU A 840 66.10 -37.06 -1.59
N LEU A 841 65.37 -35.98 -1.31
CA LEU A 841 65.63 -34.65 -1.89
C LEU A 841 67.03 -34.11 -1.55
N LYS A 842 67.52 -34.34 -0.33
CA LYS A 842 68.85 -33.92 0.13
C LYS A 842 69.96 -34.65 -0.63
N VAL A 843 69.82 -35.95 -0.86
CA VAL A 843 70.82 -36.75 -1.60
C VAL A 843 70.74 -36.47 -3.11
N GLN A 844 69.55 -36.34 -3.70
CA GLN A 844 69.40 -36.02 -5.12
C GLN A 844 69.97 -34.64 -5.46
N LYS A 845 69.81 -33.65 -4.58
CA LYS A 845 70.47 -32.34 -4.73
C LYS A 845 72.01 -32.41 -4.66
N HIS A 846 72.56 -33.43 -4.03
CA HIS A 846 74.00 -33.64 -3.89
C HIS A 846 74.59 -34.39 -5.09
N ASP A 847 73.94 -35.48 -5.55
CA ASP A 847 74.46 -36.31 -6.63
C ASP A 847 73.94 -35.95 -8.04
N GLY A 848 72.87 -35.16 -8.13
CA GLY A 848 72.32 -34.64 -9.38
C GLY A 848 71.67 -35.69 -10.29
N LYS A 849 71.50 -36.94 -9.84
CA LYS A 849 71.04 -38.04 -10.69
C LYS A 849 69.55 -37.92 -11.06
N ASP A 850 69.20 -38.42 -12.25
CA ASP A 850 67.81 -38.55 -12.70
C ASP A 850 67.64 -39.90 -13.43
N GLU A 851 66.94 -40.82 -12.78
CA GLU A 851 66.68 -42.19 -13.25
C GLU A 851 65.20 -42.52 -13.03
N ILE A 852 64.66 -43.49 -13.77
CA ILE A 852 63.28 -43.96 -13.60
C ILE A 852 63.30 -45.27 -12.79
N ILE A 853 62.92 -45.17 -11.52
CA ILE A 853 62.98 -46.29 -10.56
C ILE A 853 61.56 -46.76 -10.27
N LYS A 854 61.23 -48.02 -10.55
CA LYS A 854 59.87 -48.59 -10.44
C LYS A 854 58.77 -47.68 -11.06
N SER A 855 59.01 -47.21 -12.28
CA SER A 855 58.15 -46.27 -13.01
C SER A 855 58.04 -44.85 -12.42
N VAL A 856 58.80 -44.53 -11.36
CA VAL A 856 58.88 -43.19 -10.78
C VAL A 856 60.09 -42.42 -11.34
N PRO A 857 59.88 -41.36 -12.14
CA PRO A 857 60.96 -40.47 -12.57
C PRO A 857 61.48 -39.64 -11.39
N LEU A 858 62.73 -39.91 -10.99
CA LEU A 858 63.37 -39.36 -9.79
C LEU A 858 63.32 -37.83 -9.75
N LYS A 859 63.63 -37.14 -10.86
CA LYS A 859 63.60 -35.67 -10.89
C LYS A 859 62.20 -35.10 -10.60
N LYS A 860 61.15 -35.68 -11.17
CA LYS A 860 59.76 -35.24 -10.90
C LYS A 860 59.32 -35.55 -9.47
N MET A 861 59.79 -36.67 -8.90
CA MET A 861 59.56 -37.02 -7.50
C MET A 861 60.14 -35.96 -6.56
N VAL A 862 61.43 -35.62 -6.69
CA VAL A 862 62.07 -34.63 -5.81
C VAL A 862 61.55 -33.20 -6.03
N ASP A 863 61.15 -32.85 -7.25
CA ASP A 863 60.50 -31.55 -7.52
C ASP A 863 59.10 -31.47 -6.88
N ARG A 864 58.35 -32.59 -6.77
CA ARG A 864 57.11 -32.66 -5.98
C ARG A 864 57.40 -32.59 -4.48
N ILE A 865 58.39 -33.33 -3.98
CA ILE A 865 58.81 -33.29 -2.57
C ILE A 865 59.15 -31.86 -2.14
N ARG A 866 59.90 -31.10 -2.95
CA ARG A 866 60.26 -29.71 -2.61
C ARG A 866 59.04 -28.79 -2.49
N LYS A 867 57.97 -29.03 -3.27
CA LYS A 867 56.71 -28.26 -3.15
C LYS A 867 56.00 -28.56 -1.82
N PHE A 868 55.86 -29.84 -1.46
CA PHE A 868 55.26 -30.23 -0.19
C PHE A 868 56.10 -29.82 1.02
N GLN A 869 57.43 -29.83 0.91
CA GLN A 869 58.32 -29.28 1.93
C GLN A 869 58.00 -27.81 2.20
N ILE A 870 57.97 -26.95 1.17
CA ILE A 870 57.63 -25.53 1.33
C ILE A 870 56.24 -25.33 1.96
N LEU A 871 55.24 -26.12 1.54
CA LEU A 871 53.89 -26.08 2.10
C LEU A 871 53.87 -26.49 3.59
N ASN A 872 54.54 -27.58 3.95
CA ASN A 872 54.63 -28.03 5.33
C ASN A 872 55.36 -27.00 6.20
N ASP A 873 56.50 -26.47 5.73
CA ASP A 873 57.30 -25.45 6.43
C ASP A 873 56.45 -24.20 6.74
N GLU A 874 55.62 -23.75 5.79
CA GLU A 874 54.67 -22.64 5.97
C GLU A 874 53.59 -22.96 7.03
N ILE A 875 52.96 -24.13 6.92
CA ILE A 875 51.91 -24.57 7.86
C ILE A 875 52.49 -24.70 9.28
N PHE A 876 53.67 -25.33 9.41
CA PHE A 876 54.37 -25.46 10.69
C PHE A 876 54.71 -24.08 11.27
N ALA A 877 55.19 -23.13 10.47
CA ALA A 877 55.48 -21.78 10.94
C ALA A 877 54.21 -21.08 11.47
N ILE A 878 53.07 -21.22 10.79
CA ILE A 878 51.79 -20.64 11.24
C ILE A 878 51.30 -21.29 12.54
N LEU A 879 51.26 -22.63 12.61
CA LEU A 879 50.80 -23.35 13.80
C LEU A 879 51.68 -23.04 15.03
N ASN A 880 53.00 -23.06 14.87
CA ASN A 880 53.94 -22.71 15.95
C ASN A 880 53.87 -21.23 16.34
N LYS A 881 53.42 -20.32 15.46
CA LYS A 881 53.19 -18.92 15.82
C LYS A 881 51.99 -18.80 16.76
N TYR A 882 50.86 -19.42 16.44
CA TYR A 882 49.66 -19.35 17.29
C TYR A 882 49.83 -20.06 18.64
N LEU A 883 50.54 -21.19 18.68
CA LEU A 883 50.79 -21.96 19.91
C LEU A 883 51.76 -21.31 20.91
N LYS A 884 52.43 -20.21 20.54
CA LYS A 884 53.37 -19.46 21.39
C LYS A 884 52.80 -18.16 21.96
N SER A 885 51.52 -17.86 21.67
CA SER A 885 50.94 -16.55 21.98
C SER A 885 50.61 -16.39 23.47
N GLY A 886 50.40 -17.49 24.19
CA GLY A 886 50.07 -17.51 25.63
C GLY A 886 51.24 -17.57 26.63
N ASP A 887 52.49 -17.70 26.18
CA ASP A 887 53.67 -17.75 27.09
C ASP A 887 54.06 -16.34 27.57
N GLY A 888 53.31 -15.81 28.54
CA GLY A 888 53.67 -14.59 29.26
C GLY A 888 54.93 -14.77 30.12
N GLU A 889 55.63 -13.65 30.40
CA GLU A 889 56.96 -13.58 31.04
C GLU A 889 57.08 -14.19 32.46
N ASN A 890 56.03 -14.81 33.00
CA ASN A 890 55.96 -15.39 34.35
C ASN A 890 55.83 -16.93 34.40
N MET A 891 55.99 -17.63 33.27
CA MET A 891 56.10 -19.10 33.29
C MET A 891 57.47 -19.52 33.88
N PRO A 892 57.53 -20.52 34.79
CA PRO A 892 58.80 -21.05 35.26
C PRO A 892 59.55 -21.68 34.07
N VAL A 893 60.88 -21.49 34.02
CA VAL A 893 61.76 -21.98 32.94
C VAL A 893 61.42 -23.43 32.61
N GLU A 894 60.99 -23.70 31.37
CA GLU A 894 60.59 -25.05 30.93
C GLU A 894 61.67 -26.06 31.31
N HIS A 895 61.29 -27.10 32.05
CA HIS A 895 62.23 -28.08 32.57
C HIS A 895 62.75 -28.99 31.45
N VAL A 896 63.87 -28.60 30.85
CA VAL A 896 64.57 -29.41 29.83
C VAL A 896 65.18 -30.64 30.49
N ARG A 897 64.94 -31.82 29.91
CA ARG A 897 65.52 -33.08 30.39
C ARG A 897 67.05 -33.07 30.29
N CYS A 898 67.72 -33.08 31.43
CA CYS A 898 69.18 -33.21 31.52
C CYS A 898 69.64 -34.68 31.36
N PHE A 899 70.88 -34.85 30.94
CA PHE A 899 71.59 -36.14 30.91
C PHE A 899 72.75 -36.12 31.90
N GLN A 900 72.98 -37.23 32.59
CA GLN A 900 74.10 -37.36 33.52
C GLN A 900 75.42 -37.48 32.76
N PRO A 901 76.51 -36.82 33.21
CA PRO A 901 77.84 -37.06 32.67
C PRO A 901 78.32 -38.49 33.00
N PRO A 902 79.35 -39.03 32.32
CA PRO A 902 79.92 -40.33 32.67
C PRO A 902 80.42 -40.35 34.12
N ILE A 903 79.80 -41.18 34.96
CA ILE A 903 80.18 -41.34 36.37
C ILE A 903 81.36 -42.33 36.45
N HIS A 904 82.44 -41.92 37.09
CA HIS A 904 83.60 -42.79 37.33
C HIS A 904 83.22 -43.94 38.27
N GLN A 905 83.66 -45.17 37.98
CA GLN A 905 83.22 -46.38 38.70
C GLN A 905 83.47 -46.31 40.22
N SER A 906 84.49 -45.58 40.68
CA SER A 906 84.76 -45.36 42.11
C SER A 906 83.69 -44.56 42.86
N LEU A 907 82.77 -43.91 42.15
CA LEU A 907 81.67 -43.10 42.71
C LEU A 907 80.29 -43.72 42.44
N ALA A 908 80.22 -44.79 41.63
CA ALA A 908 78.97 -45.42 41.22
C ALA A 908 78.52 -46.58 42.14
N SER A 909 79.29 -46.87 43.21
CA SER A 909 79.13 -48.04 44.09
C SER A 909 78.72 -47.69 45.52
N ASN A 910 78.41 -46.42 45.80
CA ASN A 910 77.96 -45.91 47.10
C ASN A 910 76.51 -45.41 47.02
#